data_AF-A0A3B7D217-F1
#
_entry.id   AF-A0A3B7D217-F1
#
_cell.length_a   1.000
_cell.length_b   1.000
_cell.length_c   1.000
_cell.angle_alpha   90.00
_cell.angle_beta   90.00
_cell.angle_gamma   90.00
#
_symmetry.space_group_name_H-M   'P 1'
#
loop_
_entity.id
_entity.type
_entity.pdbx_description
1 polymer ?
#
loop_
_entity_poly.entity_id
_entity_poly.type
_entity_poly.pdbx_seq_one_letter_code
_entity_poly.pdbx_strand_id
1 'polypeptide(L)'
;MIHVSRRLLAAATAALLGAPLLAIAPAHAADPVVLNLIGINDFHGRIDSNTVKFAGTVEQVRRAGGDANSLLISAGDNVSASLFASAVQGDLPTIDVLNALNLDASAAGNHELDQGADDLTGRLSNAADFPFLSANIFKADSTPLLDKYKIFTIDGVDVAVVGAITEETSALVSPAGIQGLTFADPTESINDTVDELEALPDAPDVIVASIHEGAPDGTKTYEQNVAASPVFKSIVENTDPRVDAIFMGHTHQAYAYDAPIPNSGGETRPVLQTGSYGSNVGNIQLTFDKDSGTVTSHTQANVARVSTPDADLVADYPRVATVKPIVDDALAFAAVKGNEPVGKQTADITTAFSGGARDDRASESTLGNLVADSLLASVKDAPAGADIGVTNPGGLRADLLYAGTGGTNGDGVITYAEANSVLPFVNNLSTVTLSGANFKQVLEQQWQRDAAGNVPSRAYLQLGISKNVSYTFDPARPEGDRITSITVDGAPYDPSASYKIAVPSFLTSGGDNFRAFTLGTSVDSGLVDYQAFIDYLGGNNPVSPDFARRAVQVDGLGAKYDAGDTVSLTLPAVDLTSKGGAPTTSVTATLLTESDEIDLGTFPASAGKADVSFTIPAGVTGSARVRIDGTPTGMSSILPPFEVAKAKAVAKVDAYAFPIVLEGSRALVGFSVRGKDGRPTGTVRVLDGDDVLGEESLRRGLGLIVADTRLLSAGRHTLTVSYEGDDTYAPADDQVRVTVLRFPGFHR
;
A
#
# COMPACT_ATOMS: atom_id res chain seq x y z
N MET A 1 74.55 94.87 -15.10
CA MET A 1 74.49 94.91 -13.62
C MET A 1 73.32 95.80 -13.21
N ILE A 2 72.63 95.48 -12.11
CA ILE A 2 71.54 96.26 -11.47
C ILE A 2 70.31 96.50 -12.36
N HIS A 3 69.13 96.01 -11.94
CA HIS A 3 67.92 96.83 -11.75
C HIS A 3 66.77 96.06 -11.05
N VAL A 4 66.33 96.59 -9.89
CA VAL A 4 64.95 96.86 -9.43
C VAL A 4 63.82 95.93 -9.94
N SER A 5 63.00 95.28 -9.08
CA SER A 5 61.73 95.87 -8.60
C SER A 5 60.92 95.02 -7.57
N ARG A 6 60.35 95.69 -6.53
CA ARG A 6 58.92 95.71 -6.05
C ARG A 6 58.10 94.38 -5.91
N ARG A 7 57.08 94.22 -5.02
CA ARG A 7 56.44 95.01 -3.93
C ARG A 7 55.31 94.21 -3.21
N LEU A 8 55.03 94.53 -1.93
CA LEU A 8 53.72 94.35 -1.22
C LEU A 8 53.20 92.89 -1.11
N LEU A 9 52.19 92.50 -0.32
CA LEU A 9 51.36 93.07 0.78
C LEU A 9 51.27 91.92 1.86
N ALA A 10 50.52 91.86 2.98
CA ALA A 10 49.48 92.66 3.63
C ALA A 10 49.46 92.34 5.16
N ALA A 11 48.43 92.79 5.90
CA ALA A 11 48.16 92.40 7.30
C ALA A 11 46.65 92.45 7.61
N ALA A 12 46.17 91.64 8.57
CA ALA A 12 44.98 91.90 9.38
C ALA A 12 44.88 90.90 10.55
N THR A 13 44.65 91.39 11.77
CA THR A 13 44.24 90.56 12.92
C THR A 13 42.74 90.75 13.13
N ALA A 14 41.96 89.66 13.16
CA ALA A 14 40.54 89.70 13.47
C ALA A 14 40.18 88.52 14.39
N ALA A 15 39.47 88.79 15.48
CA ALA A 15 38.98 87.77 16.40
C ALA A 15 37.52 87.45 16.08
N LEU A 16 37.21 86.17 15.85
CA LEU A 16 35.84 85.66 15.77
C LEU A 16 35.64 84.47 16.71
N LEU A 17 34.38 84.21 17.03
CA LEU A 17 33.92 83.35 18.11
C LEU A 17 34.36 81.89 17.95
N GLY A 18 34.75 81.25 19.05
CA GLY A 18 34.86 79.80 19.12
C GLY A 18 33.47 79.16 19.22
N ALA A 19 33.04 78.48 18.16
CA ALA A 19 31.96 77.51 18.25
C ALA A 19 32.49 76.19 18.81
N PRO A 20 31.73 75.45 19.65
CA PRO A 20 32.11 74.10 20.04
C PRO A 20 32.04 73.19 18.81
N LEU A 21 33.06 72.36 18.58
CA LEU A 21 32.87 71.18 17.74
C LEU A 21 31.93 70.24 18.48
N LEU A 22 30.69 70.14 17.98
CA LEU A 22 29.84 68.99 18.24
C LEU A 22 30.56 67.77 17.65
N ALA A 23 31.15 66.96 18.52
CA ALA A 23 31.58 65.62 18.15
C ALA A 23 30.32 64.83 17.81
N ILE A 24 30.07 64.65 16.51
CA ILE A 24 29.05 63.73 16.01
C ILE A 24 29.53 62.34 16.45
N ALA A 25 28.85 61.76 17.44
CA ALA A 25 29.07 60.37 17.78
C ALA A 25 28.76 59.51 16.55
N PRO A 26 29.56 58.47 16.24
CA PRO A 26 29.17 57.53 15.20
C PRO A 26 27.81 56.94 15.57
N ALA A 27 26.85 57.03 14.65
CA ALA A 27 25.63 56.25 14.76
C ALA A 27 26.05 54.80 14.98
N HIS A 28 25.57 54.20 16.07
CA HIS A 28 25.64 52.75 16.18
C HIS A 28 24.64 52.22 15.16
N ALA A 29 25.09 51.29 14.31
CA ALA A 29 24.16 50.47 13.54
C ALA A 29 23.21 49.77 14.51
N ALA A 30 22.00 49.47 14.08
CA ALA A 30 21.12 48.60 14.85
C ALA A 30 21.78 47.22 14.98
N ASP A 31 21.79 46.63 16.17
CA ASP A 31 22.18 45.22 16.31
C ASP A 31 21.14 44.36 15.55
N PRO A 32 21.54 43.47 14.63
CA PRO A 32 20.60 42.66 13.85
C PRO A 32 19.70 41.79 14.73
N VAL A 33 18.44 41.67 14.34
CA VAL A 33 17.47 40.80 15.04
C VAL A 33 17.60 39.38 14.53
N VAL A 34 17.59 38.42 15.45
CA VAL A 34 17.35 37.01 15.10
C VAL A 34 15.88 36.70 15.36
N LEU A 35 15.15 36.37 14.29
CA LEU A 35 13.77 35.88 14.31
C LEU A 35 13.82 34.34 14.40
N ASN A 36 13.07 33.74 15.32
CA ASN A 36 13.08 32.29 15.57
C ASN A 36 11.74 31.66 15.16
N LEU A 37 11.64 31.24 13.91
CA LEU A 37 10.43 30.66 13.34
C LEU A 37 10.37 29.16 13.65
N ILE A 38 9.38 28.75 14.43
CA ILE A 38 9.19 27.38 14.89
C ILE A 38 8.11 26.74 14.02
N GLY A 39 8.45 25.67 13.30
CA GLY A 39 7.55 25.00 12.37
C GLY A 39 7.00 23.68 12.91
N ILE A 40 5.74 23.40 12.62
CA ILE A 40 5.12 22.07 12.69
C ILE A 40 4.29 21.82 11.42
N ASN A 41 3.98 20.56 11.13
CA ASN A 41 3.07 20.15 10.05
C ASN A 41 2.55 18.73 10.34
N ASP A 42 1.42 18.35 9.74
CA ASP A 42 0.90 16.99 9.73
C ASP A 42 0.79 16.40 11.16
N PHE A 43 0.31 17.22 12.12
CA PHE A 43 0.21 16.81 13.53
C PHE A 43 -0.94 15.83 13.79
N HIS A 44 -2.00 15.84 12.95
CA HIS A 44 -3.09 14.86 12.93
C HIS A 44 -3.53 14.37 14.32
N GLY A 45 -3.85 15.30 15.22
CA GLY A 45 -4.32 15.01 16.57
C GLY A 45 -3.58 13.91 17.31
N ARG A 46 -2.24 13.97 17.36
CA ARG A 46 -1.42 13.04 18.15
C ARG A 46 -1.49 13.38 19.65
N ILE A 47 -2.66 13.09 20.23
CA ILE A 47 -2.98 13.16 21.66
C ILE A 47 -2.73 11.79 22.30
N ASP A 48 -1.55 11.62 22.91
CA ASP A 48 -1.04 10.38 23.47
C ASP A 48 0.07 10.63 24.51
N SER A 49 0.85 9.58 24.86
CA SER A 49 1.99 9.70 25.79
C SER A 49 3.23 10.41 25.20
N ASN A 50 3.18 10.89 23.95
CA ASN A 50 4.21 11.70 23.31
C ASN A 50 3.86 13.19 23.25
N THR A 51 2.60 13.60 23.35
CA THR A 51 2.17 15.01 23.20
C THR A 51 2.89 15.96 24.15
N VAL A 52 3.09 15.55 25.41
CA VAL A 52 3.83 16.32 26.43
C VAL A 52 5.30 16.53 26.03
N LYS A 53 5.89 15.54 25.34
CA LYS A 53 7.27 15.59 24.84
C LYS A 53 7.38 16.43 23.58
N PHE A 54 6.39 16.36 22.69
CA PHE A 54 6.26 17.29 21.56
C PHE A 54 6.19 18.74 22.05
N ALA A 55 5.30 19.04 23.00
CA ALA A 55 5.18 20.34 23.65
C ALA A 55 6.51 20.78 24.31
N GLY A 56 7.20 19.89 25.02
CA GLY A 56 8.53 20.16 25.57
C GLY A 56 9.63 20.36 24.53
N THR A 57 9.45 19.88 23.29
CA THR A 57 10.39 20.11 22.17
C THR A 57 10.14 21.48 21.55
N VAL A 58 8.88 21.85 21.31
CA VAL A 58 8.48 23.21 20.89
C VAL A 58 9.03 24.25 21.87
N GLU A 59 8.85 24.02 23.16
CA GLU A 59 9.31 24.95 24.19
C GLU A 59 10.84 24.94 24.41
N GLN A 60 11.53 23.83 24.12
CA GLN A 60 12.99 23.82 24.04
C GLN A 60 13.49 24.72 22.89
N VAL A 61 12.85 24.66 21.72
CA VAL A 61 13.19 25.52 20.57
C VAL A 61 12.85 26.98 20.86
N ARG A 62 11.65 27.27 21.39
CA ARG A 62 11.23 28.63 21.79
C ARG A 62 12.16 29.24 22.83
N ARG A 63 12.63 28.44 23.80
CA ARG A 63 13.63 28.86 24.81
C ARG A 63 15.01 29.11 24.22
N ALA A 64 15.39 28.42 23.14
CA ALA A 64 16.71 28.55 22.52
C ALA A 64 16.84 29.84 21.69
N GLY A 65 15.81 30.20 20.91
CA GLY A 65 15.77 31.45 20.14
C GLY A 65 15.25 32.67 20.90
N GLY A 66 14.45 32.47 21.95
CA GLY A 66 13.88 33.52 22.78
C GLY A 66 12.39 33.75 22.51
N ASP A 67 11.59 33.77 23.59
CA ASP A 67 10.12 33.85 23.53
C ASP A 67 9.59 35.08 22.78
N ALA A 68 10.16 36.26 23.03
CA ALA A 68 9.79 37.53 22.38
C ALA A 68 10.24 37.65 20.91
N ASN A 69 11.09 36.74 20.45
CA ASN A 69 11.65 36.67 19.09
C ASN A 69 11.07 35.48 18.30
N SER A 70 10.11 34.74 18.87
CA SER A 70 9.60 33.48 18.31
C SER A 70 8.19 33.60 17.76
N LEU A 71 7.95 32.97 16.61
CA LEU A 71 6.61 32.62 16.12
C LEU A 71 6.51 31.09 15.97
N LEU A 72 5.41 30.50 16.42
CA LEU A 72 5.07 29.10 16.16
C LEU A 72 4.05 29.05 15.02
N ILE A 73 4.38 28.31 13.96
CA ILE A 73 3.63 28.24 12.70
C ILE A 73 3.36 26.77 12.37
N SER A 74 2.14 26.46 11.94
CA SER A 74 1.78 25.14 11.41
C SER A 74 1.52 25.21 9.90
N ALA A 75 2.05 24.25 9.13
CA ALA A 75 1.77 24.09 7.70
C ALA A 75 0.60 23.12 7.44
N GLY A 76 -0.43 23.17 8.27
CA GLY A 76 -1.69 22.43 8.11
C GLY A 76 -1.66 20.99 8.62
N ASP A 77 -2.83 20.35 8.51
CA ASP A 77 -3.14 19.00 8.96
C ASP A 77 -2.84 18.79 10.46
N ASN A 78 -3.36 19.71 11.26
CA ASN A 78 -3.35 19.59 12.71
C ASN A 78 -4.41 18.60 13.20
N VAL A 79 -5.55 18.54 12.51
CA VAL A 79 -6.73 17.73 12.85
C VAL A 79 -6.97 16.61 11.83
N SER A 80 -7.96 15.76 12.11
CA SER A 80 -8.35 14.58 11.33
C SER A 80 -7.16 13.64 11.04
N ALA A 81 -7.38 12.53 10.31
CA ALA A 81 -6.50 11.35 10.33
C ALA A 81 -5.98 11.01 11.74
N SER A 82 -6.81 11.22 12.77
CA SER A 82 -6.35 11.53 14.14
C SER A 82 -6.33 10.32 15.07
N LEU A 83 -5.56 10.38 16.16
CA LEU A 83 -5.63 9.32 17.18
C LEU A 83 -6.98 9.37 17.87
N PHE A 84 -7.50 8.20 18.25
CA PHE A 84 -8.83 8.05 18.87
C PHE A 84 -9.14 9.07 19.98
N ALA A 85 -8.17 9.41 20.84
CA ALA A 85 -8.37 10.35 21.93
C ALA A 85 -8.64 11.79 21.48
N SER A 86 -8.13 12.18 20.32
CA SER A 86 -8.43 13.45 19.65
C SER A 86 -9.73 13.30 18.84
N ALA A 87 -9.81 12.30 17.96
CA ALA A 87 -10.88 12.13 16.99
C ALA A 87 -12.27 11.97 17.63
N VAL A 88 -12.38 11.24 18.75
CA VAL A 88 -13.66 11.04 19.46
C VAL A 88 -14.18 12.30 20.17
N GLN A 89 -13.40 13.38 20.14
CA GLN A 89 -13.74 14.72 20.63
C GLN A 89 -13.74 15.76 19.49
N GLY A 90 -13.76 15.31 18.23
CA GLY A 90 -13.68 16.18 17.05
C GLY A 90 -12.35 16.94 16.94
N ASP A 91 -11.28 16.42 17.53
CA ASP A 91 -9.96 17.04 17.60
C ASP A 91 -9.89 18.38 18.35
N LEU A 92 -10.92 18.74 19.12
CA LEU A 92 -10.87 19.88 20.05
C LEU A 92 -9.67 19.80 21.04
N PRO A 93 -9.31 18.64 21.63
CA PRO A 93 -8.12 18.55 22.49
C PRO A 93 -6.80 18.90 21.79
N THR A 94 -6.76 18.80 20.46
CA THR A 94 -5.58 19.18 19.67
C THR A 94 -5.53 20.68 19.47
N ILE A 95 -6.66 21.32 19.19
CA ILE A 95 -6.77 22.78 19.19
C ILE A 95 -6.42 23.34 20.58
N ASP A 96 -6.93 22.74 21.66
CA ASP A 96 -6.60 23.11 23.04
C ASP A 96 -5.08 23.01 23.35
N VAL A 97 -4.41 21.95 22.88
CA VAL A 97 -2.94 21.79 23.03
C VAL A 97 -2.15 22.84 22.23
N LEU A 98 -2.59 23.17 21.02
CA LEU A 98 -1.94 24.17 20.16
C LEU A 98 -2.17 25.60 20.69
N ASN A 99 -3.37 25.90 21.20
CA ASN A 99 -3.67 27.13 21.95
C ASN A 99 -2.77 27.26 23.19
N ALA A 100 -2.64 26.20 24.00
CA ALA A 100 -1.78 26.21 25.20
C ALA A 100 -0.29 26.44 24.87
N LEU A 101 0.17 26.01 23.69
CA LEU A 101 1.51 26.26 23.19
C LEU A 101 1.71 27.68 22.61
N ASN A 102 0.65 28.48 22.43
CA ASN A 102 0.59 29.60 21.48
C ASN A 102 1.16 29.20 20.12
N LEU A 103 0.42 28.38 19.37
CA LEU A 103 0.47 28.43 17.91
C LEU A 103 0.02 29.84 17.49
N ASP A 104 0.79 30.53 16.66
CA ASP A 104 0.52 31.92 16.26
C ASP A 104 -0.29 31.98 14.96
N ALA A 105 -0.06 31.04 14.02
CA ALA A 105 -0.88 30.81 12.82
C ALA A 105 -0.80 29.35 12.33
N SER A 106 -1.82 28.91 11.59
CA SER A 106 -1.76 27.69 10.78
C SER A 106 -2.13 27.98 9.33
N ALA A 107 -1.45 27.39 8.36
CA ALA A 107 -2.06 27.12 7.07
C ALA A 107 -3.21 26.11 7.25
N ALA A 108 -4.20 26.10 6.36
CA ALA A 108 -5.14 24.98 6.26
C ALA A 108 -4.55 23.86 5.39
N GLY A 109 -4.53 22.64 5.90
CA GLY A 109 -4.28 21.43 5.13
C GLY A 109 -5.56 20.76 4.65
N ASN A 110 -5.45 19.62 3.95
CA ASN A 110 -6.63 18.93 3.43
C ASN A 110 -7.46 18.27 4.53
N HIS A 111 -6.84 17.74 5.59
CA HIS A 111 -7.53 17.08 6.68
C HIS A 111 -8.27 18.06 7.62
N GLU A 112 -7.97 19.36 7.54
CA GLU A 112 -8.84 20.43 8.08
C GLU A 112 -10.21 20.53 7.36
N LEU A 113 -10.37 19.95 6.16
CA LEU A 113 -11.60 19.98 5.35
C LEU A 113 -12.38 18.65 5.33
N ASP A 114 -11.93 17.60 6.05
CA ASP A 114 -12.61 16.29 6.11
C ASP A 114 -14.09 16.39 6.53
N GLN A 115 -14.38 17.25 7.51
CA GLN A 115 -15.73 17.52 8.01
C GLN A 115 -16.46 18.63 7.22
N GLY A 116 -15.81 19.16 6.18
CA GLY A 116 -16.31 20.22 5.31
C GLY A 116 -15.96 21.65 5.75
N ALA A 117 -16.13 22.58 4.81
CA ALA A 117 -15.74 23.99 4.97
C ALA A 117 -16.49 24.72 6.11
N ASP A 118 -17.73 24.31 6.40
CA ASP A 118 -18.52 24.83 7.52
C ASP A 118 -17.96 24.38 8.88
N ASP A 119 -17.25 23.24 8.96
CA ASP A 119 -16.60 22.78 10.19
C ASP A 119 -15.26 23.50 10.41
N LEU A 120 -14.49 23.73 9.34
CA LEU A 120 -13.25 24.51 9.37
C LEU A 120 -13.50 25.98 9.76
N THR A 121 -14.37 26.67 9.02
CA THR A 121 -14.70 28.09 9.27
C THR A 121 -15.63 28.26 10.48
N GLY A 122 -16.35 27.21 10.87
CA GLY A 122 -17.16 27.15 12.07
C GLY A 122 -16.39 26.56 13.25
N ARG A 123 -16.57 25.28 13.52
CA ARG A 123 -16.16 24.62 14.77
C ARG A 123 -14.67 24.72 15.08
N LEU A 124 -13.79 24.57 14.10
CA LEU A 124 -12.33 24.64 14.29
C LEU A 124 -11.87 26.09 14.51
N SER A 125 -12.25 27.00 13.61
CA SER A 125 -11.87 28.43 13.72
C SER A 125 -12.50 29.15 14.92
N ASN A 126 -13.61 28.67 15.50
CA ASN A 126 -14.16 29.19 16.76
C ASN A 126 -13.52 28.58 18.02
N ALA A 127 -12.71 27.52 17.89
CA ALA A 127 -11.98 26.89 18.99
C ALA A 127 -10.49 27.32 19.03
N ALA A 128 -9.91 27.70 17.89
CA ALA A 128 -8.53 28.14 17.80
C ALA A 128 -8.35 29.58 18.29
N ASP A 129 -7.31 29.81 19.09
CA ASP A 129 -6.82 31.17 19.43
C ASP A 129 -5.97 31.78 18.29
N PHE A 130 -5.77 31.03 17.20
CA PHE A 130 -4.96 31.35 16.02
C PHE A 130 -5.77 31.28 14.73
N PRO A 131 -5.43 32.06 13.68
CA PRO A 131 -6.08 31.98 12.39
C PRO A 131 -5.64 30.72 11.61
N PHE A 132 -6.60 30.07 10.94
CA PHE A 132 -6.34 29.23 9.78
C PHE A 132 -6.23 30.10 8.53
N LEU A 133 -5.19 29.88 7.72
CA LEU A 133 -4.83 30.73 6.59
C LEU A 133 -4.85 29.95 5.27
N SER A 134 -5.34 30.58 4.21
CA SER A 134 -5.16 30.10 2.83
C SER A 134 -5.35 31.21 1.80
N ALA A 135 -4.33 31.41 0.96
CA ALA A 135 -4.36 32.31 -0.18
C ALA A 135 -5.12 31.75 -1.40
N ASN A 136 -5.29 30.42 -1.48
CA ASN A 136 -5.67 29.71 -2.71
C ASN A 136 -7.00 28.93 -2.66
N ILE A 137 -7.72 28.92 -1.52
CA ILE A 137 -9.10 28.39 -1.45
C ILE A 137 -10.09 29.54 -1.67
N PHE A 138 -10.85 29.47 -2.77
CA PHE A 138 -11.87 30.44 -3.13
C PHE A 138 -13.28 29.84 -3.13
N LYS A 139 -14.27 30.68 -2.85
CA LYS A 139 -15.71 30.39 -2.98
C LYS A 139 -16.19 30.62 -4.42
N ALA A 140 -17.39 30.16 -4.74
CA ALA A 140 -18.01 30.31 -6.06
C ALA A 140 -18.23 31.78 -6.55
N ASP A 141 -18.04 32.78 -5.68
CA ASP A 141 -18.05 34.22 -6.01
C ASP A 141 -16.63 34.83 -6.13
N SER A 142 -15.60 33.98 -6.13
CA SER A 142 -14.17 34.31 -6.13
C SER A 142 -13.67 35.05 -4.88
N THR A 143 -14.44 35.09 -3.78
CA THR A 143 -13.91 35.53 -2.48
C THR A 143 -13.11 34.41 -1.79
N PRO A 144 -12.01 34.70 -1.06
CA PRO A 144 -11.29 33.70 -0.27
C PRO A 144 -12.19 33.00 0.76
N LEU A 145 -11.91 31.74 1.08
CA LEU A 145 -12.57 31.02 2.17
C LEU A 145 -12.10 31.50 3.55
N LEU A 146 -10.78 31.67 3.69
CA LEU A 146 -10.05 32.06 4.89
C LEU A 146 -9.32 33.39 4.66
N ASP A 147 -8.72 33.96 5.71
CA ASP A 147 -7.73 35.03 5.53
C ASP A 147 -6.50 34.46 4.80
N LYS A 148 -5.93 35.20 3.84
CA LYS A 148 -4.76 34.73 3.09
C LYS A 148 -3.48 34.71 3.93
N TYR A 149 -3.34 35.70 4.81
CA TYR A 149 -2.13 35.95 5.58
C TYR A 149 -2.44 36.56 6.96
N LYS A 150 -1.43 36.56 7.83
CA LYS A 150 -1.44 37.30 9.10
C LYS A 150 -0.08 37.97 9.34
N ILE A 151 -0.09 39.25 9.72
CA ILE A 151 1.12 40.00 10.10
C ILE A 151 1.27 40.01 11.63
N PHE A 152 2.50 39.83 12.12
CA PHE A 152 2.89 39.78 13.53
C PHE A 152 4.14 40.63 13.77
N THR A 153 4.10 41.54 14.74
CA THR A 153 5.29 42.29 15.19
C THR A 153 6.07 41.48 16.23
N ILE A 154 7.25 40.96 15.90
CA ILE A 154 8.17 40.29 16.86
C ILE A 154 9.52 41.00 16.93
N ASP A 155 10.01 41.25 18.14
CA ASP A 155 11.18 42.11 18.43
C ASP A 155 11.23 43.45 17.65
N GLY A 156 10.07 44.01 17.30
CA GLY A 156 9.96 45.21 16.46
C GLY A 156 10.39 45.00 15.00
N VAL A 157 10.03 43.86 14.42
CA VAL A 157 10.08 43.50 13.00
C VAL A 157 8.70 42.94 12.63
N ASP A 158 8.09 43.40 11.54
CA ASP A 158 6.74 42.97 11.11
C ASP A 158 6.82 41.79 10.14
N VAL A 159 6.48 40.60 10.63
CA VAL A 159 6.56 39.33 9.90
C VAL A 159 5.18 38.93 9.38
N ALA A 160 5.03 38.76 8.07
CA ALA A 160 3.83 38.21 7.45
C ALA A 160 3.95 36.69 7.29
N VAL A 161 2.93 35.94 7.73
CA VAL A 161 2.76 34.52 7.44
C VAL A 161 1.65 34.38 6.41
N VAL A 162 1.95 33.80 5.23
CA VAL A 162 1.01 33.54 4.13
C VAL A 162 0.70 32.04 4.10
N GLY A 163 -0.58 31.67 4.16
CA GLY A 163 -1.01 30.26 4.11
C GLY A 163 -1.34 29.79 2.69
N ALA A 164 -1.10 28.53 2.36
CA ALA A 164 -1.59 27.89 1.14
C ALA A 164 -1.78 26.37 1.32
N ILE A 165 -2.59 25.75 0.45
CA ILE A 165 -2.93 24.32 0.45
C ILE A 165 -2.61 23.67 -0.90
N THR A 166 -2.36 22.35 -0.95
CA THR A 166 -2.25 21.61 -2.22
C THR A 166 -3.51 21.74 -3.10
N GLU A 167 -3.32 21.86 -4.42
CA GLU A 167 -4.41 21.84 -5.40
C GLU A 167 -5.13 20.49 -5.46
N GLU A 168 -4.47 19.40 -5.05
CA GLU A 168 -5.04 18.06 -5.05
C GLU A 168 -6.21 17.89 -4.08
N THR A 169 -6.38 18.80 -3.10
CA THR A 169 -7.43 18.75 -2.06
C THR A 169 -8.83 18.40 -2.59
N SER A 170 -9.20 18.88 -3.78
CA SER A 170 -10.50 18.59 -4.40
C SER A 170 -10.75 17.11 -4.77
N ALA A 171 -9.69 16.31 -4.85
CA ALA A 171 -9.74 14.85 -5.01
C ALA A 171 -9.55 14.09 -3.68
N LEU A 172 -8.96 14.74 -2.67
CA LEU A 172 -8.60 14.14 -1.38
C LEU A 172 -9.75 14.15 -0.35
N VAL A 173 -10.69 15.09 -0.42
CA VAL A 173 -11.78 15.23 0.58
C VAL A 173 -13.18 15.04 0.00
N SER A 174 -14.18 14.89 0.87
CA SER A 174 -15.59 14.69 0.50
C SER A 174 -16.14 15.84 -0.37
N PRO A 175 -16.57 15.58 -1.63
CA PRO A 175 -17.08 16.62 -2.53
C PRO A 175 -18.31 17.39 -2.01
N ALA A 176 -19.04 16.80 -1.05
CA ALA A 176 -20.16 17.46 -0.38
C ALA A 176 -19.68 18.52 0.64
N GLY A 177 -18.55 18.28 1.32
CA GLY A 177 -17.98 19.20 2.30
C GLY A 177 -17.30 20.44 1.69
N ILE A 178 -16.90 20.35 0.42
CA ILE A 178 -16.24 21.43 -0.35
C ILE A 178 -17.08 21.96 -1.51
N GLN A 179 -18.42 21.75 -1.48
CA GLN A 179 -19.28 22.07 -2.63
C GLN A 179 -19.22 23.57 -2.99
N GLY A 180 -18.72 23.88 -4.19
CA GLY A 180 -18.62 25.24 -4.69
C GLY A 180 -17.36 25.99 -4.25
N LEU A 181 -16.38 25.29 -3.66
CA LEU A 181 -15.02 25.79 -3.53
C LEU A 181 -14.18 25.48 -4.78
N THR A 182 -13.14 26.28 -4.99
CA THR A 182 -12.07 26.04 -5.97
C THR A 182 -10.71 26.24 -5.32
N PHE A 183 -9.78 25.35 -5.64
CA PHE A 183 -8.39 25.39 -5.19
C PHE A 183 -7.53 25.85 -6.37
N ALA A 184 -6.77 26.93 -6.20
CA ALA A 184 -5.86 27.46 -7.21
C ALA A 184 -4.42 27.02 -6.95
N ASP A 185 -3.51 27.21 -7.91
CA ASP A 185 -2.07 26.93 -7.72
C ASP A 185 -1.55 27.70 -6.49
N PRO A 186 -0.91 27.02 -5.52
CA PRO A 186 -0.45 27.65 -4.28
C PRO A 186 0.67 28.66 -4.53
N THR A 187 1.52 28.44 -5.53
CA THR A 187 2.63 29.33 -5.92
C THR A 187 2.12 30.65 -6.49
N GLU A 188 1.22 30.59 -7.49
CA GLU A 188 0.62 31.79 -8.09
C GLU A 188 -0.15 32.58 -7.03
N SER A 189 -0.93 31.90 -6.19
CA SER A 189 -1.73 32.54 -5.14
C SER A 189 -0.89 33.17 -4.03
N ILE A 190 0.26 32.59 -3.67
CA ILE A 190 1.23 33.22 -2.75
C ILE A 190 1.82 34.47 -3.41
N ASN A 191 2.22 34.39 -4.68
CA ASN A 191 2.85 35.51 -5.38
C ASN A 191 1.88 36.71 -5.51
N ASP A 192 0.61 36.46 -5.87
CA ASP A 192 -0.47 37.47 -5.85
C ASP A 192 -0.64 38.09 -4.44
N THR A 193 -0.49 37.28 -3.39
CA THR A 193 -0.62 37.73 -1.99
C THR A 193 0.58 38.53 -1.51
N VAL A 194 1.78 38.26 -2.03
CA VAL A 194 2.98 39.09 -1.82
C VAL A 194 2.80 40.46 -2.45
N ASP A 195 2.23 40.56 -3.66
CA ASP A 195 1.88 41.85 -4.27
C ASP A 195 0.76 42.59 -3.52
N GLU A 196 -0.17 41.89 -2.85
CA GLU A 196 -1.14 42.51 -1.93
C GLU A 196 -0.49 43.04 -0.65
N LEU A 197 0.52 42.35 -0.09
CA LEU A 197 1.28 42.79 1.08
C LEU A 197 2.17 44.01 0.79
N GLU A 198 2.83 44.02 -0.37
CA GLU A 198 3.70 45.11 -0.83
C GLU A 198 2.93 46.35 -1.31
N ALA A 199 1.61 46.22 -1.50
CA ALA A 199 0.70 47.35 -1.74
C ALA A 199 0.18 48.01 -0.45
N LEU A 200 0.55 47.52 0.74
CA LEU A 200 0.17 48.12 2.01
C LEU A 200 0.91 49.46 2.26
N PRO A 201 0.35 50.38 3.07
CA PRO A 201 1.04 51.63 3.44
C PRO A 201 2.32 51.39 4.23
N ASP A 202 2.29 50.36 5.07
CA ASP A 202 3.38 49.82 5.87
C ASP A 202 3.44 48.32 5.49
N ALA A 203 4.36 47.95 4.60
CA ALA A 203 4.57 46.57 4.15
C ALA A 203 5.36 45.77 5.21
N PRO A 204 5.20 44.43 5.30
CA PRO A 204 5.96 43.62 6.24
C PRO A 204 7.47 43.64 5.93
N ASP A 205 8.28 43.57 6.97
CA ASP A 205 9.75 43.45 6.90
C ASP A 205 10.22 42.09 6.39
N VAL A 206 9.44 41.03 6.64
CA VAL A 206 9.78 39.62 6.35
C VAL A 206 8.52 38.86 5.95
N ILE A 207 8.59 37.99 4.93
CA ILE A 207 7.47 37.17 4.47
C ILE A 207 7.80 35.68 4.57
N VAL A 208 6.96 34.93 5.28
CA VAL A 208 7.04 33.48 5.49
C VAL A 208 5.88 32.80 4.79
N ALA A 209 6.16 31.90 3.86
CA ALA A 209 5.12 31.02 3.32
C ALA A 209 4.95 29.78 4.20
N SER A 210 3.70 29.41 4.47
CA SER A 210 3.32 28.17 5.15
C SER A 210 2.39 27.40 4.22
N ILE A 211 2.89 26.31 3.65
CA ILE A 211 2.29 25.65 2.49
C ILE A 211 2.00 24.20 2.85
N HIS A 212 0.73 23.79 2.81
CA HIS A 212 0.35 22.39 2.94
C HIS A 212 0.54 21.66 1.59
N GLU A 213 1.80 21.53 1.20
CA GLU A 213 2.35 20.79 0.06
C GLU A 213 3.84 20.52 0.35
N GLY A 214 4.47 19.53 -0.26
CA GLY A 214 5.83 19.13 0.10
C GLY A 214 6.62 18.35 -0.95
N ALA A 215 7.84 17.94 -0.59
CA ALA A 215 8.66 17.08 -1.43
C ALA A 215 8.17 15.63 -1.35
N PRO A 216 8.26 14.83 -2.43
CA PRO A 216 7.74 13.45 -2.44
C PRO A 216 8.60 12.43 -1.67
N ASP A 217 9.82 12.77 -1.24
CA ASP A 217 10.73 11.87 -0.51
C ASP A 217 11.81 12.64 0.26
N GLY A 218 11.72 12.68 1.59
CA GLY A 218 12.66 13.39 2.45
C GLY A 218 14.06 12.75 2.53
N THR A 219 14.25 11.56 1.98
CA THR A 219 15.58 10.91 1.92
C THR A 219 16.42 11.34 0.71
N LYS A 220 15.79 12.04 -0.25
CA LYS A 220 16.43 12.58 -1.46
C LYS A 220 17.05 13.96 -1.23
N THR A 221 17.96 14.36 -2.12
CA THR A 221 18.47 15.74 -2.18
C THR A 221 17.43 16.69 -2.79
N TYR A 222 17.60 17.99 -2.59
CA TYR A 222 16.79 19.05 -3.19
C TYR A 222 16.62 18.84 -4.71
N GLU A 223 17.71 18.64 -5.45
CA GLU A 223 17.72 18.50 -6.91
C GLU A 223 16.99 17.23 -7.37
N GLN A 224 17.07 16.16 -6.57
CA GLN A 224 16.40 14.89 -6.86
C GLN A 224 14.87 15.01 -6.66
N ASN A 225 14.41 15.79 -5.69
CA ASN A 225 13.00 16.07 -5.49
C ASN A 225 12.44 17.06 -6.53
N VAL A 226 13.19 18.11 -6.86
CA VAL A 226 12.91 19.03 -7.98
C VAL A 226 12.80 18.28 -9.32
N ALA A 227 13.62 17.23 -9.53
CA ALA A 227 13.54 16.39 -10.72
C ALA A 227 12.40 15.36 -10.68
N ALA A 228 11.78 15.11 -9.51
CA ALA A 228 10.74 14.11 -9.31
C ALA A 228 9.32 14.69 -9.25
N SER A 229 9.13 15.89 -8.69
CA SER A 229 7.81 16.55 -8.58
C SER A 229 7.83 17.95 -9.22
N PRO A 230 7.06 18.16 -10.32
CA PRO A 230 6.87 19.48 -10.90
C PRO A 230 6.19 20.49 -9.95
N VAL A 231 5.34 20.01 -9.03
CA VAL A 231 4.64 20.86 -8.04
C VAL A 231 5.61 21.38 -6.99
N PHE A 232 6.36 20.48 -6.34
CA PHE A 232 7.42 20.86 -5.40
C PHE A 232 8.43 21.80 -6.07
N LYS A 233 8.83 21.48 -7.31
CA LYS A 233 9.67 22.34 -8.12
C LYS A 233 9.07 23.74 -8.30
N SER A 234 7.79 23.85 -8.66
CA SER A 234 7.16 25.15 -8.91
C SER A 234 7.22 26.02 -7.67
N ILE A 235 6.88 25.46 -6.50
CA ILE A 235 6.92 26.19 -5.23
C ILE A 235 8.35 26.68 -4.94
N VAL A 236 9.34 25.78 -4.92
CA VAL A 236 10.70 26.16 -4.50
C VAL A 236 11.47 27.02 -5.51
N GLU A 237 11.20 26.91 -6.81
CA GLU A 237 11.85 27.71 -7.87
C GLU A 237 11.04 28.90 -8.42
N ASN A 238 9.72 29.01 -8.14
CA ASN A 238 8.87 30.09 -8.66
C ASN A 238 8.10 30.90 -7.59
N THR A 239 8.10 30.53 -6.30
CA THR A 239 7.61 31.44 -5.24
C THR A 239 8.41 32.74 -5.25
N ASP A 240 7.75 33.89 -5.09
CA ASP A 240 8.31 35.23 -5.25
C ASP A 240 9.61 35.44 -4.44
N PRO A 241 10.62 36.15 -4.97
CA PRO A 241 11.86 36.41 -4.26
C PRO A 241 11.75 37.16 -2.92
N ARG A 242 10.63 37.87 -2.67
CA ARG A 242 10.35 38.56 -1.39
C ARG A 242 9.94 37.61 -0.25
N VAL A 243 9.79 36.30 -0.50
CA VAL A 243 9.50 35.30 0.53
C VAL A 243 10.81 34.75 1.11
N ASP A 244 11.11 35.10 2.36
CA ASP A 244 12.35 34.79 3.07
C ASP A 244 12.44 33.34 3.56
N ALA A 245 11.32 32.67 3.82
CA ALA A 245 11.29 31.30 4.36
C ALA A 245 10.03 30.54 3.93
N ILE A 246 10.14 29.21 3.80
CA ILE A 246 9.01 28.33 3.44
C ILE A 246 8.92 27.14 4.40
N PHE A 247 7.80 27.03 5.11
CA PHE A 247 7.39 25.80 5.79
C PHE A 247 6.48 24.98 4.89
N MET A 248 6.65 23.66 4.92
CA MET A 248 5.94 22.68 4.08
C MET A 248 5.22 21.61 4.92
N GLY A 249 4.31 20.88 4.29
CA GLY A 249 3.46 19.85 4.92
C GLY A 249 3.01 18.79 3.92
N HIS A 250 1.86 18.16 4.17
CA HIS A 250 1.17 17.21 3.29
C HIS A 250 1.86 15.85 3.09
N THR A 251 3.09 15.84 2.58
CA THR A 251 3.77 14.60 2.16
C THR A 251 4.41 13.79 3.31
N HIS A 252 4.28 14.25 4.56
CA HIS A 252 4.87 13.67 5.79
C HIS A 252 6.40 13.51 5.77
N GLN A 253 7.12 14.24 4.92
CA GLN A 253 8.58 14.07 4.75
C GLN A 253 9.38 14.94 5.72
N ALA A 254 10.55 14.45 6.15
CA ALA A 254 11.43 15.17 7.07
C ALA A 254 12.68 15.68 6.34
N TYR A 255 12.69 16.97 5.97
CA TYR A 255 13.83 17.61 5.30
C TYR A 255 14.01 19.06 5.73
N ALA A 256 15.22 19.57 5.52
CA ALA A 256 15.55 20.98 5.57
C ALA A 256 16.55 21.27 4.44
N TYR A 257 16.21 22.20 3.55
CA TYR A 257 16.97 22.52 2.35
C TYR A 257 17.31 24.01 2.28
N ASP A 258 18.30 24.33 1.44
CA ASP A 258 18.54 25.66 0.89
C ASP A 258 17.98 25.69 -0.54
N ALA A 259 16.85 26.36 -0.76
CA ALA A 259 16.26 26.54 -2.08
C ALA A 259 16.73 27.87 -2.71
N PRO A 260 16.94 27.95 -4.04
CA PRO A 260 17.35 29.18 -4.70
C PRO A 260 16.25 30.25 -4.64
N ILE A 261 16.64 31.49 -4.34
CA ILE A 261 15.75 32.65 -4.44
C ILE A 261 15.70 33.09 -5.92
N PRO A 262 14.54 33.17 -6.59
CA PRO A 262 14.46 33.49 -8.01
C PRO A 262 15.05 34.87 -8.34
N ASN A 263 15.86 34.96 -9.40
CA ASN A 263 16.52 36.20 -9.85
C ASN A 263 17.53 36.84 -8.87
N SER A 264 17.79 36.28 -7.69
CA SER A 264 18.73 36.80 -6.68
C SER A 264 20.21 36.88 -7.12
N GLY A 265 20.59 36.10 -8.14
CA GLY A 265 21.99 35.93 -8.55
C GLY A 265 22.71 34.76 -7.86
N GLY A 266 22.03 33.98 -7.02
CA GLY A 266 22.54 32.75 -6.41
C GLY A 266 22.37 32.65 -4.89
N GLU A 267 21.53 33.51 -4.31
CA GLU A 267 21.17 33.46 -2.89
C GLU A 267 20.11 32.38 -2.65
N THR A 268 20.04 31.88 -1.42
CA THR A 268 19.13 30.79 -1.03
C THR A 268 18.28 31.18 0.18
N ARG A 269 17.15 30.49 0.33
CA ARG A 269 16.23 30.58 1.47
C ARG A 269 15.97 29.20 2.08
N PRO A 270 15.66 29.12 3.38
CA PRO A 270 15.35 27.86 4.03
C PRO A 270 13.97 27.34 3.63
N VAL A 271 13.91 26.05 3.28
CA VAL A 271 12.67 25.31 3.01
C VAL A 271 12.64 24.05 3.87
N LEU A 272 11.59 23.84 4.67
CA LEU A 272 11.59 22.83 5.73
C LEU A 272 10.23 22.14 5.91
N GLN A 273 10.26 20.82 6.11
CA GLN A 273 9.13 19.99 6.55
C GLN A 273 9.59 19.05 7.68
N THR A 274 8.76 18.85 8.71
CA THR A 274 9.16 18.23 10.00
C THR A 274 9.00 16.72 10.08
N GLY A 275 8.70 16.05 8.97
CA GLY A 275 8.10 14.71 8.99
C GLY A 275 6.61 14.84 9.20
N SER A 276 6.07 14.12 10.18
CA SER A 276 4.70 14.31 10.67
C SER A 276 4.59 13.94 12.16
N TYR A 277 3.38 14.01 12.72
CA TYR A 277 3.01 13.43 14.02
C TYR A 277 3.80 14.00 15.22
N GLY A 278 4.22 15.26 15.11
CA GLY A 278 5.09 15.93 16.09
C GLY A 278 6.40 15.18 16.35
N SER A 279 6.91 14.40 15.39
CA SER A 279 8.13 13.59 15.53
C SER A 279 9.40 14.43 15.56
N ASN A 280 9.38 15.57 14.87
CA ASN A 280 10.33 16.67 15.01
C ASN A 280 9.55 17.98 15.24
N VAL A 281 10.30 19.04 15.55
CA VAL A 281 9.85 20.44 15.48
C VAL A 281 10.86 21.16 14.58
N GLY A 282 10.36 21.92 13.61
CA GLY A 282 11.19 22.73 12.73
C GLY A 282 11.69 23.97 13.45
N ASN A 283 12.93 24.37 13.19
CA ASN A 283 13.45 25.69 13.53
C ASN A 283 14.06 26.31 12.27
N ILE A 284 13.61 27.51 11.91
CA ILE A 284 14.26 28.42 10.98
C ILE A 284 14.60 29.70 11.75
N GLN A 285 15.88 30.03 11.88
CA GLN A 285 16.31 31.33 12.39
C GLN A 285 16.70 32.25 11.22
N LEU A 286 16.14 33.46 11.17
CA LEU A 286 16.46 34.49 10.17
C LEU A 286 17.17 35.67 10.85
N THR A 287 18.31 36.12 10.30
CA THR A 287 19.02 37.31 10.78
C THR A 287 18.59 38.52 9.96
N PHE A 288 17.73 39.36 10.53
CA PHE A 288 17.19 40.56 9.90
C PHE A 288 18.03 41.79 10.26
N ASP A 289 18.51 42.53 9.26
CA ASP A 289 19.22 43.79 9.42
C ASP A 289 18.22 44.96 9.32
N LYS A 290 18.05 45.68 10.44
CA LYS A 290 17.13 46.82 10.58
C LYS A 290 17.61 48.10 9.88
N ASP A 291 18.88 48.20 9.51
CA ASP A 291 19.40 49.36 8.77
C ASP A 291 19.25 49.18 7.25
N SER A 292 19.15 47.94 6.74
CA SER A 292 18.87 47.64 5.32
C SER A 292 17.42 47.24 5.03
N GLY A 293 16.70 46.71 6.02
CA GLY A 293 15.35 46.17 5.83
C GLY A 293 15.33 44.81 5.13
N THR A 294 16.29 43.93 5.43
CA THR A 294 16.46 42.64 4.72
C THR A 294 16.97 41.52 5.62
N VAL A 295 16.57 40.27 5.34
CA VAL A 295 17.26 39.09 5.87
C VAL A 295 18.66 38.98 5.25
N THR A 296 19.67 38.71 6.08
CA THR A 296 21.09 38.69 5.69
C THR A 296 21.75 37.31 5.81
N SER A 297 21.13 36.40 6.57
CA SER A 297 21.52 35.00 6.71
C SER A 297 20.44 34.21 7.44
N HIS A 298 20.40 32.89 7.23
CA HIS A 298 19.49 31.98 7.91
C HIS A 298 20.20 30.72 8.44
N THR A 299 19.51 29.99 9.31
CA THR A 299 19.81 28.58 9.65
C THR A 299 18.52 27.80 9.79
N GLN A 300 18.52 26.52 9.39
CA GLN A 300 17.34 25.66 9.40
C GLN A 300 17.66 24.25 9.93
N ALA A 301 16.80 23.69 10.77
CA ALA A 301 16.98 22.35 11.35
C ALA A 301 15.66 21.71 11.79
N ASN A 302 15.55 20.39 11.60
CA ASN A 302 14.55 19.56 12.28
C ASN A 302 15.08 19.09 13.63
N VAL A 303 14.42 19.49 14.72
CA VAL A 303 14.74 19.12 16.09
C VAL A 303 13.88 17.93 16.51
N ALA A 304 14.50 16.75 16.62
CA ALA A 304 13.79 15.52 17.00
C ALA A 304 13.15 15.62 18.39
N ARG A 305 11.93 15.05 18.53
CA ARG A 305 11.15 15.09 19.77
C ARG A 305 11.94 14.53 20.97
N VAL A 306 11.95 15.29 22.07
CA VAL A 306 12.70 14.93 23.28
C VAL A 306 12.22 13.62 23.92
N SER A 307 13.13 12.93 24.60
CA SER A 307 12.85 11.75 25.43
C SER A 307 12.78 12.05 26.94
N THR A 308 12.90 13.33 27.32
CA THR A 308 12.83 13.83 28.69
C THR A 308 11.52 13.40 29.38
N PRO A 309 11.54 13.01 30.68
CA PRO A 309 10.33 12.68 31.41
C PRO A 309 9.33 13.84 31.50
N ASP A 310 8.05 13.53 31.33
CA ASP A 310 6.93 14.48 31.36
C ASP A 310 6.94 15.37 32.61
N ALA A 311 7.31 14.83 33.77
CA ALA A 311 7.36 15.55 35.04
C ALA A 311 8.44 16.65 35.04
N ASP A 312 9.58 16.40 34.39
CA ASP A 312 10.68 17.38 34.29
C ASP A 312 10.30 18.47 33.28
N LEU A 313 9.68 18.09 32.15
CA LEU A 313 9.17 19.05 31.16
C LEU A 313 8.06 19.96 31.72
N VAL A 314 7.14 19.41 32.52
CA VAL A 314 6.08 20.16 33.22
C VAL A 314 6.67 21.09 34.29
N ALA A 315 7.79 20.73 34.93
CA ALA A 315 8.48 21.59 35.88
C ALA A 315 9.27 22.72 35.19
N ASP A 316 9.90 22.43 34.04
CA ASP A 316 10.75 23.36 33.31
C ASP A 316 9.96 24.36 32.45
N TYR A 317 8.81 23.98 31.89
CA TYR A 317 8.12 24.75 30.84
C TYR A 317 6.64 25.03 31.20
N PRO A 318 6.27 26.30 31.52
CA PRO A 318 4.91 26.64 31.93
C PRO A 318 3.81 26.28 30.92
N ARG A 319 4.09 26.34 29.61
CA ARG A 319 3.13 25.93 28.56
C ARG A 319 2.89 24.41 28.58
N VAL A 320 3.94 23.62 28.81
CA VAL A 320 3.82 22.15 28.95
C VAL A 320 3.01 21.77 30.20
N ALA A 321 3.11 22.56 31.27
CA ALA A 321 2.25 22.39 32.44
C ALA A 321 0.76 22.61 32.16
N THR A 322 0.41 23.46 31.17
CA THR A 322 -0.96 23.63 30.66
C THR A 322 -1.37 22.51 29.69
N VAL A 323 -0.45 22.04 28.83
CA VAL A 323 -0.70 20.91 27.90
C VAL A 323 -0.99 19.60 28.65
N LYS A 324 -0.30 19.34 29.77
CA LYS A 324 -0.41 18.06 30.49
C LYS A 324 -1.84 17.67 30.90
N PRO A 325 -2.64 18.52 31.58
CA PRO A 325 -4.02 18.18 31.94
C PRO A 325 -4.93 18.00 30.72
N ILE A 326 -4.75 18.77 29.63
CA ILE A 326 -5.54 18.63 28.40
C ILE A 326 -5.37 17.22 27.82
N VAL A 327 -4.12 16.74 27.77
CA VAL A 327 -3.79 15.38 27.30
C VAL A 327 -4.34 14.30 28.26
N ASP A 328 -4.23 14.51 29.58
CA ASP A 328 -4.75 13.55 30.57
C ASP A 328 -6.29 13.43 30.53
N ASP A 329 -7.00 14.56 30.48
CA ASP A 329 -8.47 14.59 30.41
C ASP A 329 -8.98 14.03 29.08
N ALA A 330 -8.30 14.31 27.96
CA ALA A 330 -8.64 13.73 26.66
C ALA A 330 -8.44 12.21 26.63
N LEU A 331 -7.35 11.69 27.20
CA LEU A 331 -7.12 10.25 27.34
C LEU A 331 -8.13 9.60 28.29
N ALA A 332 -8.56 10.29 29.34
CA ALA A 332 -9.61 9.81 30.25
C ALA A 332 -10.99 9.77 29.57
N PHE A 333 -11.35 10.79 28.78
CA PHE A 333 -12.57 10.79 27.98
C PHE A 333 -12.56 9.69 26.91
N ALA A 334 -11.42 9.51 26.23
CA ALA A 334 -11.21 8.42 25.28
C ALA A 334 -11.37 7.04 25.93
N ALA A 335 -10.86 6.85 27.16
CA ALA A 335 -11.05 5.60 27.90
C ALA A 335 -12.53 5.33 28.25
N VAL A 336 -13.35 6.36 28.49
CA VAL A 336 -14.81 6.20 28.64
C VAL A 336 -15.46 5.86 27.30
N LYS A 337 -15.20 6.66 26.26
CA LYS A 337 -15.76 6.47 24.91
C LYS A 337 -15.36 5.16 24.25
N GLY A 338 -14.17 4.64 24.56
CA GLY A 338 -13.67 3.36 24.07
C GLY A 338 -14.54 2.16 24.47
N ASN A 339 -15.38 2.31 25.50
CA ASN A 339 -16.35 1.32 25.94
C ASN A 339 -17.75 1.50 25.33
N GLU A 340 -18.00 2.52 24.52
CA GLU A 340 -19.28 2.66 23.80
C GLU A 340 -19.38 1.64 22.64
N PRO A 341 -20.56 1.02 22.44
CA PRO A 341 -20.75 0.00 21.42
C PRO A 341 -20.84 0.61 20.01
N VAL A 342 -20.01 0.13 19.08
CA VAL A 342 -20.06 0.54 17.66
C VAL A 342 -20.78 -0.48 16.78
N GLY A 343 -20.77 -1.74 17.15
CA GLY A 343 -21.40 -2.82 16.39
C GLY A 343 -21.62 -4.08 17.22
N LYS A 344 -22.05 -5.15 16.55
CA LYS A 344 -22.05 -6.51 17.10
C LYS A 344 -21.51 -7.52 16.09
N GLN A 345 -21.07 -8.67 16.59
CA GLN A 345 -20.70 -9.84 15.80
C GLN A 345 -21.49 -11.09 16.23
N THR A 346 -21.65 -12.06 15.34
CA THR A 346 -22.35 -13.33 15.61
C THR A 346 -21.47 -14.43 16.20
N ALA A 347 -20.15 -14.34 16.03
CA ALA A 347 -19.13 -15.23 16.60
C ALA A 347 -17.76 -14.51 16.62
N ASP A 348 -16.69 -15.19 17.07
CA ASP A 348 -15.31 -14.67 16.99
C ASP A 348 -14.91 -14.37 15.53
N ILE A 349 -14.34 -13.19 15.26
CA ILE A 349 -13.78 -12.77 13.97
C ILE A 349 -12.29 -12.45 14.17
N THR A 350 -11.41 -13.32 13.70
CA THR A 350 -10.00 -13.33 14.14
C THR A 350 -9.00 -13.37 13.00
N THR A 351 -7.78 -12.90 13.28
CA THR A 351 -6.57 -13.32 12.53
C THR A 351 -6.41 -14.84 12.53
N ALA A 352 -5.52 -15.35 11.69
CA ALA A 352 -5.20 -16.77 11.63
C ALA A 352 -4.40 -17.22 12.87
N PHE A 353 -4.62 -18.47 13.28
CA PHE A 353 -3.96 -19.08 14.44
C PHE A 353 -3.02 -20.22 14.02
N SER A 354 -1.87 -20.30 14.70
CA SER A 354 -0.93 -21.41 14.59
C SER A 354 -0.47 -21.84 15.99
N GLY A 355 -0.50 -23.14 16.27
CA GLY A 355 -0.18 -23.69 17.60
C GLY A 355 -1.07 -23.20 18.75
N GLY A 356 -2.21 -22.56 18.46
CA GLY A 356 -3.07 -21.90 19.45
C GLY A 356 -2.73 -20.43 19.75
N ALA A 357 -1.70 -19.87 19.10
CA ALA A 357 -1.39 -18.44 19.14
C ALA A 357 -1.97 -17.71 17.91
N ARG A 358 -2.35 -16.43 18.08
CA ARG A 358 -2.79 -15.53 17.00
C ARG A 358 -1.63 -15.03 16.13
N ASP A 359 -1.92 -14.18 15.15
CA ASP A 359 -0.92 -13.50 14.30
C ASP A 359 -0.11 -14.44 13.38
N ASP A 360 -0.73 -15.56 12.94
CA ASP A 360 -0.16 -16.39 11.87
C ASP A 360 -0.33 -15.71 10.50
N ARG A 361 0.57 -14.77 10.20
CA ARG A 361 0.57 -13.98 8.96
C ARG A 361 0.88 -14.81 7.69
N ALA A 362 1.13 -16.11 7.81
CA ALA A 362 1.29 -16.99 6.65
C ALA A 362 -0.03 -17.65 6.21
N SER A 363 -1.12 -17.46 6.97
CA SER A 363 -2.42 -18.11 6.76
C SER A 363 -3.56 -17.11 6.57
N GLU A 364 -4.56 -17.48 5.77
CA GLU A 364 -5.73 -16.63 5.48
C GLU A 364 -6.70 -16.59 6.67
N SER A 365 -7.40 -15.46 6.87
CA SER A 365 -8.18 -15.23 8.09
C SER A 365 -9.46 -14.43 7.88
N THR A 366 -10.50 -14.80 8.65
CA THR A 366 -11.81 -14.12 8.70
C THR A 366 -11.70 -12.62 8.89
N LEU A 367 -10.80 -12.15 9.76
CA LEU A 367 -10.62 -10.72 10.03
C LEU A 367 -9.91 -9.96 8.90
N GLY A 368 -8.89 -10.55 8.28
CA GLY A 368 -8.22 -9.93 7.13
C GLY A 368 -9.17 -9.82 5.93
N ASN A 369 -10.00 -10.84 5.73
CA ASN A 369 -11.04 -10.85 4.72
C ASN A 369 -12.13 -9.80 5.02
N LEU A 370 -12.60 -9.68 6.27
CA LEU A 370 -13.59 -8.66 6.68
C LEU A 370 -13.06 -7.23 6.56
N VAL A 371 -11.79 -6.99 6.92
CA VAL A 371 -11.16 -5.67 6.75
C VAL A 371 -11.01 -5.33 5.26
N ALA A 372 -10.60 -6.28 4.42
CA ALA A 372 -10.55 -6.06 2.98
C ALA A 372 -11.95 -5.75 2.39
N ASP A 373 -13.00 -6.42 2.89
CA ASP A 373 -14.39 -6.09 2.55
C ASP A 373 -14.81 -4.68 3.02
N SER A 374 -14.36 -4.22 4.20
CA SER A 374 -14.67 -2.87 4.67
C SER A 374 -13.92 -1.79 3.89
N LEU A 375 -12.65 -2.00 3.54
CA LEU A 375 -11.88 -1.02 2.75
C LEU A 375 -12.53 -0.77 1.38
N LEU A 376 -12.96 -1.84 0.70
CA LEU A 376 -13.70 -1.75 -0.57
C LEU A 376 -15.06 -1.06 -0.40
N ALA A 377 -15.79 -1.38 0.67
CA ALA A 377 -17.11 -0.79 0.93
C ALA A 377 -17.03 0.71 1.24
N SER A 378 -16.03 1.17 1.99
CA SER A 378 -15.97 2.55 2.48
C SER A 378 -15.47 3.55 1.43
N VAL A 379 -14.58 3.17 0.50
CA VAL A 379 -14.19 4.07 -0.62
C VAL A 379 -15.21 4.14 -1.75
N LYS A 380 -16.27 3.31 -1.72
CA LYS A 380 -17.23 3.13 -2.82
C LYS A 380 -17.84 4.45 -3.32
N ASP A 381 -18.14 5.35 -2.39
CA ASP A 381 -18.81 6.63 -2.68
C ASP A 381 -17.83 7.82 -2.69
N ALA A 382 -16.52 7.57 -2.55
CA ALA A 382 -15.45 8.56 -2.73
C ALA A 382 -15.11 8.74 -4.24
N PRO A 383 -14.58 9.91 -4.69
CA PRO A 383 -14.33 10.18 -6.11
C PRO A 383 -13.44 9.16 -6.82
N ALA A 384 -12.49 8.56 -6.10
CA ALA A 384 -11.62 7.51 -6.63
C ALA A 384 -12.39 6.21 -6.89
N GLY A 385 -13.14 5.69 -5.90
CA GLY A 385 -13.82 4.39 -5.92
C GLY A 385 -12.84 3.19 -6.04
N ALA A 386 -13.29 1.97 -5.74
CA ALA A 386 -12.48 0.77 -5.93
C ALA A 386 -13.30 -0.43 -6.43
N ASP A 387 -12.61 -1.37 -7.08
CA ASP A 387 -13.14 -2.64 -7.58
C ASP A 387 -12.76 -3.80 -6.63
N ILE A 388 -11.62 -3.68 -5.93
CA ILE A 388 -11.03 -4.70 -5.05
C ILE A 388 -10.60 -4.05 -3.74
N GLY A 389 -10.73 -4.74 -2.60
CA GLY A 389 -10.13 -4.36 -1.33
C GLY A 389 -8.99 -5.31 -0.94
N VAL A 390 -7.89 -4.76 -0.42
CA VAL A 390 -6.71 -5.54 0.02
C VAL A 390 -6.15 -4.99 1.33
N THR A 391 -5.78 -5.87 2.25
CA THR A 391 -5.09 -5.50 3.49
C THR A 391 -3.94 -6.46 3.81
N ASN A 392 -2.86 -5.95 4.40
CA ASN A 392 -1.72 -6.78 4.81
C ASN A 392 -1.92 -7.33 6.23
N PRO A 393 -1.49 -8.58 6.50
CA PRO A 393 -1.69 -9.20 7.80
C PRO A 393 -0.87 -8.51 8.91
N GLY A 394 0.12 -7.68 8.55
CA GLY A 394 0.87 -6.86 9.49
C GLY A 394 0.07 -5.73 10.15
N GLY A 395 -0.99 -5.26 9.47
CA GLY A 395 -1.91 -4.24 9.95
C GLY A 395 -2.90 -4.72 11.01
N LEU A 396 -3.16 -6.03 11.12
CA LEU A 396 -4.24 -6.59 11.94
C LEU A 396 -3.80 -6.84 13.40
N ARG A 397 -4.02 -5.86 14.29
CA ARG A 397 -3.36 -5.83 15.61
C ARG A 397 -4.11 -6.50 16.75
N ALA A 398 -5.44 -6.57 16.67
CA ALA A 398 -6.31 -7.30 17.60
C ALA A 398 -7.08 -8.43 16.88
N ASP A 399 -7.91 -9.14 17.64
CA ASP A 399 -8.97 -10.01 17.13
C ASP A 399 -10.30 -9.55 17.75
N LEU A 400 -11.39 -9.60 17.00
CA LEU A 400 -12.72 -9.34 17.56
C LEU A 400 -13.25 -10.64 18.16
N LEU A 401 -13.43 -10.67 19.48
CA LEU A 401 -13.89 -11.86 20.21
C LEU A 401 -15.35 -11.68 20.64
N TYR A 402 -16.18 -12.71 20.47
CA TYR A 402 -17.62 -12.63 20.77
C TYR A 402 -17.92 -12.35 22.24
N ALA A 403 -17.01 -12.72 23.14
CA ALA A 403 -17.09 -12.41 24.57
C ALA A 403 -16.43 -11.07 24.95
N GLY A 404 -15.91 -10.31 23.98
CA GLY A 404 -15.11 -9.11 24.19
C GLY A 404 -13.69 -9.37 24.71
N THR A 405 -12.89 -8.31 24.71
CA THR A 405 -11.50 -8.27 25.15
C THR A 405 -11.43 -8.51 26.66
N GLY A 406 -10.86 -9.65 27.07
CA GLY A 406 -10.85 -10.07 28.48
C GLY A 406 -12.16 -10.67 28.99
N GLY A 407 -13.17 -10.88 28.13
CA GLY A 407 -14.43 -11.53 28.49
C GLY A 407 -15.52 -10.59 29.04
N THR A 408 -15.43 -9.29 28.77
CA THR A 408 -16.35 -8.26 29.30
C THR A 408 -17.67 -8.14 28.53
N ASN A 409 -17.68 -8.45 27.23
CA ASN A 409 -18.77 -8.12 26.30
C ASN A 409 -19.53 -9.40 25.93
N GLY A 410 -20.23 -10.00 26.90
CA GLY A 410 -20.76 -11.37 26.82
C GLY A 410 -21.89 -11.65 25.81
N ASP A 411 -22.20 -10.73 24.89
CA ASP A 411 -23.32 -10.79 23.95
C ASP A 411 -22.95 -10.34 22.51
N GLY A 412 -21.67 -10.46 22.14
CA GLY A 412 -21.18 -10.14 20.80
C GLY A 412 -21.00 -8.65 20.53
N VAL A 413 -21.15 -7.77 21.52
CA VAL A 413 -20.87 -6.33 21.37
C VAL A 413 -19.40 -6.08 21.03
N ILE A 414 -19.19 -5.25 20.01
CA ILE A 414 -17.89 -4.66 19.67
C ILE A 414 -17.90 -3.22 20.16
N THR A 415 -16.95 -2.83 21.03
CA THR A 415 -16.79 -1.41 21.43
C THR A 415 -15.85 -0.67 20.49
N TYR A 416 -15.89 0.67 20.54
CA TYR A 416 -15.01 1.52 19.72
C TYR A 416 -13.53 1.15 19.91
N ALA A 417 -13.09 0.95 21.15
CA ALA A 417 -11.69 0.59 21.44
C ALA A 417 -11.28 -0.76 20.85
N GLU A 418 -12.19 -1.74 20.77
CA GLU A 418 -11.90 -3.05 20.18
C GLU A 418 -11.74 -2.96 18.66
N ALA A 419 -12.65 -2.24 17.99
CA ALA A 419 -12.57 -2.00 16.55
C ALA A 419 -11.32 -1.18 16.18
N ASN A 420 -11.04 -0.08 16.89
CA ASN A 420 -9.82 0.72 16.72
C ASN A 420 -8.55 -0.12 16.99
N SER A 421 -8.60 -1.08 17.93
CA SER A 421 -7.47 -1.97 18.19
C SER A 421 -7.17 -2.97 17.07
N VAL A 422 -8.07 -3.15 16.09
CA VAL A 422 -7.77 -3.94 14.89
C VAL A 422 -6.83 -3.17 13.95
N LEU A 423 -7.07 -1.87 13.73
CA LEU A 423 -6.31 -1.00 12.81
C LEU A 423 -5.70 0.25 13.52
N PRO A 424 -4.92 0.10 14.60
CA PRO A 424 -4.47 1.22 15.45
C PRO A 424 -3.32 2.03 14.85
N PHE A 425 -2.98 1.83 13.57
CA PHE A 425 -1.89 2.54 12.90
C PHE A 425 -2.32 3.84 12.24
N VAL A 426 -3.63 4.06 12.08
CA VAL A 426 -4.19 5.31 11.55
C VAL A 426 -3.61 5.59 10.17
N ASN A 427 -3.80 4.64 9.26
CA ASN A 427 -3.44 4.82 7.86
C ASN A 427 -4.58 5.56 7.17
N ASN A 428 -4.25 6.50 6.29
CA ASN A 428 -5.20 6.94 5.27
C ASN A 428 -5.56 5.74 4.37
N LEU A 429 -6.79 5.75 3.87
CA LEU A 429 -7.33 4.73 2.98
C LEU A 429 -7.22 5.24 1.54
N SER A 430 -6.33 4.64 0.76
CA SER A 430 -6.03 5.07 -0.60
C SER A 430 -6.56 4.08 -1.63
N THR A 431 -6.85 4.56 -2.84
CA THR A 431 -7.11 3.74 -4.02
C THR A 431 -5.87 3.71 -4.90
N VAL A 432 -5.31 2.52 -5.18
CA VAL A 432 -4.26 2.35 -6.19
C VAL A 432 -4.86 1.80 -7.47
N THR A 433 -4.65 2.49 -8.59
CA THR A 433 -4.98 1.96 -9.92
C THR A 433 -3.78 1.17 -10.45
N LEU A 434 -3.94 -0.15 -10.60
CA LEU A 434 -2.95 -1.05 -11.21
C LEU A 434 -3.47 -1.64 -12.52
N SER A 435 -2.56 -2.01 -13.43
CA SER A 435 -2.88 -3.01 -14.44
C SER A 435 -3.09 -4.38 -13.78
N GLY A 436 -3.87 -5.26 -14.41
CA GLY A 436 -4.07 -6.62 -13.94
C GLY A 436 -2.74 -7.35 -13.69
N ALA A 437 -1.80 -7.26 -14.63
CA ALA A 437 -0.46 -7.83 -14.50
C ALA A 437 0.29 -7.35 -13.24
N ASN A 438 0.17 -6.06 -12.88
CA ASN A 438 0.77 -5.52 -11.65
C ASN A 438 0.01 -6.02 -10.40
N PHE A 439 -1.31 -6.21 -10.46
CA PHE A 439 -2.07 -6.84 -9.37
C PHE A 439 -1.70 -8.32 -9.16
N LYS A 440 -1.48 -9.10 -10.24
CA LYS A 440 -0.87 -10.45 -10.10
C LYS A 440 0.49 -10.34 -9.42
N GLN A 441 1.30 -9.33 -9.74
CA GLN A 441 2.60 -9.13 -9.09
C GLN A 441 2.48 -8.80 -7.58
N VAL A 442 1.45 -8.07 -7.14
CA VAL A 442 1.12 -7.91 -5.71
C VAL A 442 0.84 -9.29 -5.06
N LEU A 443 0.02 -10.12 -5.70
CA LEU A 443 -0.29 -11.47 -5.18
C LEU A 443 0.93 -12.42 -5.19
N GLU A 444 1.86 -12.28 -6.14
CA GLU A 444 3.15 -12.99 -6.15
C GLU A 444 4.11 -12.49 -5.05
N GLN A 445 4.07 -11.21 -4.69
CA GLN A 445 4.90 -10.62 -3.62
C GLN A 445 4.53 -11.10 -2.21
N GLN A 446 3.43 -11.86 -2.07
CA GLN A 446 3.16 -12.63 -0.87
C GLN A 446 4.31 -13.60 -0.55
N TRP A 447 5.01 -14.13 -1.57
CA TRP A 447 6.32 -14.77 -1.39
C TRP A 447 7.41 -13.70 -1.33
N GLN A 448 7.87 -13.42 -0.12
CA GLN A 448 8.53 -12.16 0.22
C GLN A 448 9.97 -12.04 -0.27
N ARG A 449 10.35 -10.82 -0.67
CA ARG A 449 11.71 -10.43 -1.06
C ARG A 449 12.11 -9.12 -0.38
N ASP A 450 13.27 -9.11 0.28
CA ASP A 450 13.85 -7.86 0.78
C ASP A 450 14.35 -6.97 -0.37
N ALA A 451 14.80 -5.75 -0.07
CA ALA A 451 15.27 -4.80 -1.07
C ALA A 451 16.57 -5.24 -1.81
N ALA A 452 17.26 -6.26 -1.32
CA ALA A 452 18.43 -6.88 -1.96
C ALA A 452 18.09 -8.22 -2.64
N GLY A 453 16.81 -8.61 -2.68
CA GLY A 453 16.32 -9.83 -3.33
C GLY A 453 16.43 -11.11 -2.48
N ASN A 454 16.78 -11.04 -1.21
CA ASN A 454 16.85 -12.22 -0.34
C ASN A 454 15.46 -12.63 0.18
N VAL A 455 15.36 -13.87 0.67
CA VAL A 455 14.23 -14.33 1.49
C VAL A 455 14.35 -13.70 2.90
N PRO A 456 13.42 -12.83 3.34
CA PRO A 456 13.43 -12.31 4.71
C PRO A 456 12.93 -13.36 5.72
N SER A 457 13.09 -13.09 7.02
CA SER A 457 12.69 -14.01 8.10
C SER A 457 11.19 -14.37 8.11
N ARG A 458 10.33 -13.47 7.61
CA ARG A 458 8.94 -13.76 7.23
C ARG A 458 8.87 -14.03 5.73
N ALA A 459 9.18 -15.26 5.32
CA ALA A 459 9.28 -15.65 3.90
C ALA A 459 7.94 -15.61 3.13
N TYR A 460 6.80 -15.58 3.85
CA TYR A 460 5.47 -15.42 3.28
C TYR A 460 4.63 -14.45 4.11
N LEU A 461 3.77 -13.67 3.46
CA LEU A 461 2.72 -12.85 4.07
C LEU A 461 1.43 -13.00 3.26
N GLN A 462 0.40 -13.60 3.87
CA GLN A 462 -0.91 -13.80 3.26
C GLN A 462 -1.76 -12.54 3.36
N LEU A 463 -2.11 -11.94 2.23
CA LEU A 463 -3.01 -10.78 2.15
C LEU A 463 -4.44 -11.18 2.52
N GLY A 464 -5.16 -10.27 3.18
CA GLY A 464 -6.62 -10.27 3.21
C GLY A 464 -7.15 -9.62 1.94
N ILE A 465 -8.15 -10.24 1.31
CA ILE A 465 -8.67 -9.87 -0.02
C ILE A 465 -10.20 -9.80 0.04
N SER A 466 -10.85 -8.85 -0.65
CA SER A 466 -12.31 -8.68 -0.66
C SER A 466 -13.06 -9.87 -1.28
N LYS A 467 -14.31 -10.11 -0.85
CA LYS A 467 -15.13 -11.30 -1.13
C LYS A 467 -15.50 -11.50 -2.60
N ASN A 468 -15.35 -10.48 -3.42
CA ASN A 468 -15.57 -10.55 -4.85
C ASN A 468 -14.35 -11.12 -5.61
N VAL A 469 -13.22 -11.36 -4.93
CA VAL A 469 -12.00 -11.88 -5.53
C VAL A 469 -11.62 -13.23 -4.91
N SER A 470 -11.35 -14.22 -5.78
CA SER A 470 -10.66 -15.46 -5.40
C SER A 470 -9.52 -15.73 -6.38
N TYR A 471 -8.43 -16.29 -5.88
CA TYR A 471 -7.29 -16.72 -6.69
C TYR A 471 -6.82 -18.12 -6.31
N THR A 472 -6.28 -18.85 -7.29
CA THR A 472 -5.62 -20.14 -7.05
C THR A 472 -4.11 -20.00 -7.13
N PHE A 473 -3.38 -20.84 -6.40
CA PHE A 473 -1.92 -20.87 -6.45
C PHE A 473 -1.31 -22.26 -6.30
N ASP A 474 -0.07 -22.39 -6.78
CA ASP A 474 0.81 -23.55 -6.58
C ASP A 474 2.20 -23.02 -6.15
N PRO A 475 2.63 -23.25 -4.90
CA PRO A 475 3.88 -22.70 -4.38
C PRO A 475 5.14 -23.38 -4.95
N ALA A 476 5.01 -24.56 -5.59
CA ALA A 476 6.11 -25.29 -6.21
C ALA A 476 6.51 -24.73 -7.58
N ARG A 477 5.68 -23.86 -8.17
CA ARG A 477 5.97 -23.15 -9.42
C ARG A 477 7.09 -22.11 -9.27
N PRO A 478 7.72 -21.71 -10.39
CA PRO A 478 8.66 -20.59 -10.40
C PRO A 478 8.05 -19.31 -9.82
N GLU A 479 8.92 -18.48 -9.24
CA GLU A 479 8.57 -17.17 -8.71
C GLU A 479 8.08 -16.21 -9.80
N GLY A 480 6.94 -15.55 -9.59
CA GLY A 480 6.23 -14.77 -10.62
C GLY A 480 5.16 -15.59 -11.38
N ASP A 481 5.15 -16.90 -11.19
CA ASP A 481 4.23 -17.86 -11.82
C ASP A 481 3.54 -18.78 -10.79
N ARG A 482 3.46 -18.37 -9.51
CA ARG A 482 2.78 -19.16 -8.45
C ARG A 482 1.28 -18.93 -8.40
N ILE A 483 0.81 -17.73 -8.71
CA ILE A 483 -0.60 -17.40 -8.86
C ILE A 483 -1.07 -17.95 -10.22
N THR A 484 -1.94 -18.94 -10.20
CA THR A 484 -2.34 -19.74 -11.38
C THR A 484 -3.70 -19.37 -11.95
N SER A 485 -4.59 -18.78 -11.15
CA SER A 485 -5.83 -18.15 -11.60
C SER A 485 -6.16 -16.95 -10.71
N ILE A 486 -6.93 -15.99 -11.25
CA ILE A 486 -7.57 -14.91 -10.50
C ILE A 486 -8.98 -14.74 -11.07
N THR A 487 -9.94 -14.49 -10.19
CA THR A 487 -11.32 -14.11 -10.51
C THR A 487 -11.69 -12.81 -9.79
N VAL A 488 -12.50 -11.97 -10.43
CA VAL A 488 -13.06 -10.73 -9.88
C VAL A 488 -14.54 -10.68 -10.26
N ASP A 489 -15.41 -10.41 -9.29
CA ASP A 489 -16.88 -10.49 -9.39
C ASP A 489 -17.38 -11.85 -9.96
N GLY A 490 -16.64 -12.93 -9.68
CA GLY A 490 -16.88 -14.28 -10.20
C GLY A 490 -16.44 -14.52 -11.64
N ALA A 491 -16.05 -13.49 -12.39
CA ALA A 491 -15.52 -13.61 -13.75
C ALA A 491 -13.99 -13.87 -13.72
N PRO A 492 -13.41 -14.56 -14.73
CA PRO A 492 -11.96 -14.61 -14.90
C PRO A 492 -11.37 -13.21 -15.11
N TYR A 493 -10.32 -12.86 -14.38
CA TYR A 493 -9.69 -11.54 -14.48
C TYR A 493 -8.89 -11.36 -15.80
N ASP A 494 -8.68 -10.11 -16.22
CA ASP A 494 -7.91 -9.76 -17.42
C ASP A 494 -6.57 -9.09 -17.03
N PRO A 495 -5.41 -9.67 -17.37
CA PRO A 495 -4.10 -9.09 -17.03
C PRO A 495 -3.80 -7.75 -17.74
N SER A 496 -4.58 -7.37 -18.76
CA SER A 496 -4.45 -6.13 -19.52
C SER A 496 -5.43 -5.02 -19.10
N ALA A 497 -6.47 -5.35 -18.33
CA ALA A 497 -7.39 -4.39 -17.76
C ALA A 497 -6.75 -3.58 -16.62
N SER A 498 -7.36 -2.45 -16.26
CA SER A 498 -7.03 -1.70 -15.05
C SER A 498 -8.00 -2.06 -13.92
N TYR A 499 -7.47 -2.19 -12.70
CA TYR A 499 -8.22 -2.43 -11.47
C TYR A 499 -7.87 -1.37 -10.43
N LYS A 500 -8.88 -0.82 -9.77
CA LYS A 500 -8.77 0.08 -8.62
C LYS A 500 -8.82 -0.71 -7.32
N ILE A 501 -7.83 -0.51 -6.46
CA ILE A 501 -7.62 -1.33 -5.27
C ILE A 501 -7.58 -0.45 -4.02
N ALA A 502 -8.55 -0.63 -3.12
CA ALA A 502 -8.59 0.02 -1.82
C ALA A 502 -7.57 -0.62 -0.87
N VAL A 503 -6.63 0.18 -0.35
CA VAL A 503 -5.56 -0.25 0.55
C VAL A 503 -5.25 0.80 1.63
N PRO A 504 -4.68 0.42 2.78
CA PRO A 504 -4.04 1.37 3.69
C PRO A 504 -2.82 2.02 3.01
N SER A 505 -2.55 3.31 3.28
CA SER A 505 -1.42 4.06 2.71
C SER A 505 -0.03 3.45 2.96
N PHE A 506 0.11 2.63 4.00
CA PHE A 506 1.29 1.77 4.20
C PHE A 506 1.61 0.88 2.99
N LEU A 507 0.62 0.46 2.19
CA LEU A 507 0.83 -0.36 1.00
C LEU A 507 1.09 0.46 -0.27
N THR A 508 0.58 1.70 -0.39
CA THR A 508 0.87 2.55 -1.56
C THR A 508 2.36 2.85 -1.70
N SER A 509 3.05 3.02 -0.57
CA SER A 509 4.50 3.17 -0.45
C SER A 509 5.31 1.86 -0.55
N GLY A 510 4.65 0.71 -0.80
CA GLY A 510 5.30 -0.60 -0.95
C GLY A 510 5.68 -1.28 0.37
N GLY A 511 5.02 -0.94 1.47
CA GLY A 511 5.16 -1.59 2.78
C GLY A 511 4.93 -3.10 2.77
N ASP A 512 5.45 -3.80 3.79
CA ASP A 512 5.53 -5.27 3.83
C ASP A 512 6.10 -5.88 2.52
N ASN A 513 7.03 -5.16 1.87
CA ASN A 513 7.66 -5.51 0.58
C ASN A 513 6.72 -5.58 -0.65
N PHE A 514 5.45 -5.15 -0.56
CA PHE A 514 4.47 -5.16 -1.65
C PHE A 514 4.69 -4.03 -2.67
N ARG A 515 5.93 -3.91 -3.17
CA ARG A 515 6.41 -2.85 -4.08
C ARG A 515 5.67 -2.78 -5.42
N ALA A 516 4.88 -3.78 -5.80
CA ALA A 516 4.06 -3.72 -7.00
C ALA A 516 2.93 -2.66 -6.92
N PHE A 517 2.54 -2.21 -5.72
CA PHE A 517 1.65 -1.06 -5.57
C PHE A 517 2.29 0.25 -6.06
N THR A 518 3.61 0.42 -5.92
CA THR A 518 4.34 1.62 -6.41
C THR A 518 4.48 1.65 -7.93
N LEU A 519 3.86 0.70 -8.65
CA LEU A 519 3.76 0.68 -10.13
C LEU A 519 2.41 1.23 -10.62
N GLY A 520 1.55 1.68 -9.71
CA GLY A 520 0.26 2.31 -10.01
C GLY A 520 0.24 3.79 -9.66
N THR A 521 -0.90 4.42 -9.93
CA THR A 521 -1.24 5.75 -9.38
C THR A 521 -2.11 5.56 -8.16
N SER A 522 -1.67 6.06 -7.02
CA SER A 522 -2.46 6.16 -5.79
C SER A 522 -3.23 7.48 -5.74
N VAL A 523 -4.46 7.44 -5.24
CA VAL A 523 -5.26 8.62 -4.87
C VAL A 523 -5.75 8.38 -3.43
N ASP A 524 -5.59 9.34 -2.53
CA ASP A 524 -6.20 9.25 -1.20
C ASP A 524 -7.72 9.38 -1.29
N SER A 525 -8.46 8.83 -0.34
CA SER A 525 -9.91 9.04 -0.23
C SER A 525 -10.31 10.03 0.88
N GLY A 526 -9.33 10.49 1.67
CA GLY A 526 -9.57 11.30 2.87
C GLY A 526 -10.12 10.48 4.05
N LEU A 527 -10.45 9.20 3.81
CA LEU A 527 -10.94 8.30 4.84
C LEU A 527 -9.77 7.67 5.61
N VAL A 528 -10.00 7.38 6.88
CA VAL A 528 -9.02 6.76 7.78
C VAL A 528 -9.39 5.29 7.98
N ASP A 529 -8.42 4.37 7.89
CA ASP A 529 -8.67 2.94 7.87
C ASP A 529 -9.46 2.42 9.09
N TYR A 530 -9.12 2.87 10.29
CA TYR A 530 -9.84 2.47 11.51
C TYR A 530 -11.27 3.03 11.59
N GLN A 531 -11.49 4.28 11.18
CA GLN A 531 -12.81 4.92 11.25
C GLN A 531 -13.72 4.33 10.16
N ALA A 532 -13.20 4.13 8.95
CA ALA A 532 -13.86 3.42 7.86
C ALA A 532 -14.25 1.98 8.25
N PHE A 533 -13.46 1.29 9.07
CA PHE A 533 -13.80 -0.03 9.62
C PHE A 533 -14.88 0.06 10.71
N ILE A 534 -14.83 1.06 11.59
CA ILE A 534 -15.84 1.30 12.63
C ILE A 534 -17.22 1.59 12.02
N ASP A 535 -17.28 2.48 11.02
CA ASP A 535 -18.53 2.82 10.34
C ASP A 535 -19.08 1.62 9.55
N TYR A 536 -18.20 0.81 8.96
CA TYR A 536 -18.59 -0.45 8.32
C TYR A 536 -19.18 -1.45 9.33
N LEU A 537 -18.59 -1.60 10.53
CA LEU A 537 -19.12 -2.46 11.61
C LEU A 537 -20.48 -1.97 12.13
N GLY A 538 -20.68 -0.65 12.21
CA GLY A 538 -21.95 -0.04 12.59
C GLY A 538 -23.04 -0.22 11.53
N GLY A 539 -22.70 -0.02 10.25
CA GLY A 539 -23.60 -0.19 9.12
C GLY A 539 -23.99 -1.66 8.84
N ASN A 540 -23.10 -2.61 9.12
CA ASN A 540 -23.31 -4.04 8.89
C ASN A 540 -23.62 -4.80 10.19
N ASN A 541 -24.38 -4.20 11.10
CA ASN A 541 -24.62 -4.73 12.45
C ASN A 541 -25.80 -5.74 12.51
N PRO A 542 -25.60 -7.02 12.89
CA PRO A 542 -24.36 -7.66 13.32
C PRO A 542 -23.53 -8.24 12.16
N VAL A 543 -22.20 -8.08 12.23
CA VAL A 543 -21.26 -8.76 11.31
C VAL A 543 -21.12 -10.24 11.66
N SER A 544 -20.61 -11.03 10.73
CA SER A 544 -20.33 -12.45 10.92
C SER A 544 -18.97 -12.82 10.34
N PRO A 545 -18.22 -13.77 10.93
CA PRO A 545 -17.01 -14.30 10.32
C PRO A 545 -17.34 -15.03 9.01
N ASP A 546 -16.62 -14.69 7.95
CA ASP A 546 -16.66 -15.43 6.68
C ASP A 546 -15.52 -16.46 6.63
N PHE A 547 -15.88 -17.74 6.60
CA PHE A 547 -14.95 -18.86 6.51
C PHE A 547 -14.72 -19.34 5.06
N ALA A 548 -15.29 -18.66 4.06
CA ALA A 548 -15.00 -18.93 2.66
C ALA A 548 -13.55 -18.54 2.34
N ARG A 549 -12.74 -19.55 2.03
CA ARG A 549 -11.33 -19.36 1.65
C ARG A 549 -11.23 -18.72 0.27
N ARG A 550 -10.54 -17.59 0.18
CA ARG A 550 -10.39 -16.77 -1.04
C ARG A 550 -9.09 -17.12 -1.79
N ALA A 551 -8.06 -17.59 -1.09
CA ALA A 551 -6.77 -18.03 -1.61
C ALA A 551 -6.60 -19.56 -1.57
N VAL A 552 -6.88 -20.25 -2.69
CA VAL A 552 -6.91 -21.73 -2.73
C VAL A 552 -5.62 -22.32 -3.32
N GLN A 553 -4.93 -23.18 -2.57
CA GLN A 553 -3.80 -23.95 -3.11
C GLN A 553 -4.32 -25.15 -3.94
N VAL A 554 -3.72 -25.37 -5.12
CA VAL A 554 -4.15 -26.40 -6.08
C VAL A 554 -2.93 -27.15 -6.61
N ASP A 555 -2.77 -28.40 -6.17
CA ASP A 555 -1.64 -29.25 -6.56
C ASP A 555 -2.09 -30.29 -7.60
N GLY A 556 -1.33 -30.46 -8.69
CA GLY A 556 -1.47 -31.59 -9.63
C GLY A 556 -2.39 -31.37 -10.85
N LEU A 557 -3.04 -30.22 -11.00
CA LEU A 557 -3.81 -29.90 -12.21
C LEU A 557 -2.86 -29.67 -13.41
N GLY A 558 -3.03 -30.49 -14.45
CA GLY A 558 -2.31 -30.38 -15.72
C GLY A 558 -2.96 -29.39 -16.69
N ALA A 559 -2.15 -28.80 -17.57
CA ALA A 559 -2.63 -27.83 -18.57
C ALA A 559 -3.34 -28.47 -19.78
N LYS A 560 -3.29 -29.80 -19.94
CA LYS A 560 -3.89 -30.56 -21.06
C LYS A 560 -4.30 -31.96 -20.62
N TYR A 561 -5.39 -32.45 -21.20
CA TYR A 561 -5.91 -33.81 -21.05
C TYR A 561 -6.62 -34.27 -22.34
N ASP A 562 -6.76 -35.57 -22.58
CA ASP A 562 -7.69 -36.13 -23.57
C ASP A 562 -9.09 -36.30 -22.94
N ALA A 563 -10.17 -36.13 -23.72
CA ALA A 563 -11.52 -36.36 -23.22
C ALA A 563 -11.71 -37.85 -22.83
N GLY A 564 -12.18 -38.12 -21.61
CA GLY A 564 -12.17 -39.45 -21.02
C GLY A 564 -10.97 -39.75 -20.10
N ASP A 565 -9.97 -38.86 -20.02
CA ASP A 565 -8.92 -38.95 -18.99
C ASP A 565 -9.49 -38.75 -17.58
N THR A 566 -8.81 -39.35 -16.60
CA THR A 566 -9.04 -39.10 -15.18
C THR A 566 -8.11 -38.00 -14.69
N VAL A 567 -8.66 -36.82 -14.41
CA VAL A 567 -7.97 -35.75 -13.68
C VAL A 567 -7.87 -36.17 -12.22
N SER A 568 -6.73 -35.89 -11.58
CA SER A 568 -6.56 -36.04 -10.13
C SER A 568 -5.73 -34.89 -9.61
N LEU A 569 -6.27 -34.13 -8.67
CA LEU A 569 -5.66 -32.97 -8.04
C LEU A 569 -5.90 -32.99 -6.53
N THR A 570 -5.11 -32.24 -5.78
CA THR A 570 -5.31 -32.08 -4.33
C THR A 570 -5.45 -30.61 -3.99
N LEU A 571 -6.24 -30.34 -2.95
CA LEU A 571 -6.43 -29.02 -2.35
C LEU A 571 -5.85 -29.10 -0.93
N PRO A 572 -4.56 -28.77 -0.72
CA PRO A 572 -3.86 -29.05 0.55
C PRO A 572 -4.39 -28.28 1.76
N ALA A 573 -5.05 -27.15 1.52
CA ALA A 573 -5.63 -26.29 2.56
C ALA A 573 -6.92 -25.63 2.03
N VAL A 574 -8.08 -26.15 2.47
CA VAL A 574 -9.42 -25.60 2.17
C VAL A 574 -10.05 -24.85 3.36
N ASP A 575 -9.55 -25.08 4.57
CA ASP A 575 -10.04 -24.43 5.80
C ASP A 575 -9.23 -23.16 6.13
N LEU A 576 -9.86 -22.18 6.78
CA LEU A 576 -9.17 -21.06 7.46
C LEU A 576 -8.77 -21.47 8.89
N THR A 577 -7.70 -20.89 9.43
CA THR A 577 -7.26 -21.14 10.81
C THR A 577 -7.74 -20.09 11.82
N SER A 578 -8.69 -19.23 11.45
CA SER A 578 -9.44 -18.39 12.39
C SER A 578 -10.27 -19.23 13.37
N LYS A 579 -10.58 -18.67 14.54
CA LYS A 579 -11.43 -19.36 15.53
C LYS A 579 -12.86 -19.58 15.03
N GLY A 580 -13.54 -20.57 15.60
CA GLY A 580 -14.98 -20.79 15.43
C GLY A 580 -15.40 -21.49 14.13
N GLY A 581 -14.52 -21.62 13.15
CA GLY A 581 -14.82 -22.25 11.86
C GLY A 581 -15.19 -23.73 12.00
N ALA A 582 -16.26 -24.13 11.32
CA ALA A 582 -16.54 -25.54 11.06
C ALA A 582 -15.64 -26.01 9.90
N PRO A 583 -14.95 -27.17 10.02
CA PRO A 583 -14.08 -27.66 8.96
C PRO A 583 -14.90 -28.04 7.72
N THR A 584 -14.31 -27.83 6.54
CA THR A 584 -14.85 -28.28 5.25
C THR A 584 -14.97 -29.80 5.28
N THR A 585 -16.20 -30.30 5.14
CA THR A 585 -16.51 -31.74 5.12
C THR A 585 -16.51 -32.32 3.71
N SER A 586 -16.73 -31.47 2.69
CA SER A 586 -16.75 -31.90 1.29
C SER A 586 -16.51 -30.75 0.32
N VAL A 587 -15.99 -31.10 -0.86
CA VAL A 587 -15.76 -30.21 -2.00
C VAL A 587 -16.52 -30.77 -3.20
N THR A 588 -17.37 -29.97 -3.84
CA THR A 588 -17.97 -30.30 -5.14
C THR A 588 -17.13 -29.72 -6.25
N ALA A 589 -16.95 -30.46 -7.34
CA ALA A 589 -16.28 -29.99 -8.55
C ALA A 589 -17.30 -29.85 -9.69
N THR A 590 -17.29 -28.71 -10.38
CA THR A 590 -18.12 -28.44 -11.56
C THR A 590 -17.23 -28.10 -12.74
N LEU A 591 -17.28 -28.85 -13.84
CA LEU A 591 -16.60 -28.50 -15.09
C LEU A 591 -17.34 -27.34 -15.76
N LEU A 592 -16.61 -26.31 -16.18
CA LEU A 592 -17.12 -25.17 -16.92
C LEU A 592 -16.56 -25.20 -18.35
N THR A 593 -17.42 -25.16 -19.36
CA THR A 593 -17.07 -25.01 -20.78
C THR A 593 -17.60 -23.67 -21.32
N GLU A 594 -17.48 -23.42 -22.63
CA GLU A 594 -18.14 -22.25 -23.27
C GLU A 594 -19.69 -22.31 -23.23
N SER A 595 -20.28 -23.50 -23.00
CA SER A 595 -21.72 -23.73 -23.15
C SER A 595 -22.41 -24.43 -21.98
N ASP A 596 -21.67 -25.13 -21.11
CA ASP A 596 -22.22 -26.05 -20.13
C ASP A 596 -21.51 -25.95 -18.77
N GLU A 597 -22.27 -26.05 -17.68
CA GLU A 597 -21.77 -26.46 -16.37
C GLU A 597 -22.09 -27.96 -16.17
N ILE A 598 -21.08 -28.78 -15.86
CA ILE A 598 -21.23 -30.23 -15.67
C ILE A 598 -20.74 -30.62 -14.28
N ASP A 599 -21.63 -31.18 -13.46
CA ASP A 599 -21.30 -31.76 -12.16
C ASP A 599 -20.31 -32.94 -12.32
N LEU A 600 -19.13 -32.83 -11.70
CA LEU A 600 -18.09 -33.86 -11.66
C LEU A 600 -18.15 -34.69 -10.36
N GLY A 601 -19.04 -34.35 -9.44
CA GLY A 601 -19.27 -35.02 -8.17
C GLY A 601 -18.75 -34.27 -6.95
N THR A 602 -19.12 -34.79 -5.78
CA THR A 602 -18.71 -34.31 -4.46
C THR A 602 -17.70 -35.24 -3.82
N PHE A 603 -16.58 -34.67 -3.38
CA PHE A 603 -15.43 -35.34 -2.79
C PHE A 603 -15.35 -35.04 -1.28
N PRO A 604 -14.95 -36.02 -0.44
CA PRO A 604 -14.79 -35.78 1.00
C PRO A 604 -13.57 -34.87 1.25
N ALA A 605 -13.72 -33.94 2.18
CA ALA A 605 -12.63 -33.16 2.74
C ALA A 605 -12.40 -33.59 4.20
N SER A 606 -11.14 -33.61 4.63
CA SER A 606 -10.75 -34.02 5.98
C SER A 606 -9.42 -33.40 6.40
N ALA A 607 -9.32 -33.01 7.67
CA ALA A 607 -8.13 -32.34 8.24
C ALA A 607 -7.65 -31.12 7.40
N GLY A 608 -8.58 -30.33 6.86
CA GLY A 608 -8.28 -29.17 6.03
C GLY A 608 -7.84 -29.47 4.60
N LYS A 609 -7.82 -30.74 4.16
CA LYS A 609 -7.43 -31.15 2.79
C LYS A 609 -8.57 -31.85 2.05
N ALA A 610 -8.62 -31.68 0.74
CA ALA A 610 -9.44 -32.50 -0.17
C ALA A 610 -8.57 -33.16 -1.25
N ASP A 611 -8.97 -34.36 -1.68
CA ASP A 611 -8.44 -35.06 -2.85
C ASP A 611 -9.57 -35.22 -3.86
N VAL A 612 -9.38 -34.67 -5.06
CA VAL A 612 -10.41 -34.53 -6.10
C VAL A 612 -9.98 -35.33 -7.32
N SER A 613 -10.82 -36.30 -7.75
CA SER A 613 -10.49 -37.20 -8.86
C SER A 613 -11.73 -37.50 -9.69
N PHE A 614 -11.74 -37.06 -10.95
CA PHE A 614 -12.91 -37.14 -11.84
C PHE A 614 -12.49 -37.48 -13.27
N THR A 615 -13.41 -38.07 -14.03
CA THR A 615 -13.21 -38.35 -15.45
C THR A 615 -13.78 -37.21 -16.30
N ILE A 616 -13.01 -36.69 -17.26
CA ILE A 616 -13.49 -35.67 -18.19
C ILE A 616 -14.58 -36.29 -19.09
N PRO A 617 -15.78 -35.69 -19.20
CA PRO A 617 -16.84 -36.24 -20.05
C PRO A 617 -16.40 -36.32 -21.52
N ALA A 618 -16.56 -37.49 -22.14
CA ALA A 618 -16.02 -37.79 -23.47
C ALA A 618 -16.58 -36.95 -24.65
N GLY A 619 -17.56 -36.06 -24.38
CA GLY A 619 -18.09 -35.08 -25.33
C GLY A 619 -17.46 -33.68 -25.23
N VAL A 620 -16.66 -33.39 -24.19
CA VAL A 620 -16.01 -32.10 -23.99
C VAL A 620 -14.74 -32.02 -24.83
N THR A 621 -14.49 -30.88 -25.48
CA THR A 621 -13.23 -30.56 -26.19
C THR A 621 -13.01 -29.05 -26.20
N GLY A 622 -11.75 -28.61 -26.24
CA GLY A 622 -11.36 -27.19 -26.18
C GLY A 622 -11.02 -26.75 -24.75
N SER A 623 -10.97 -25.44 -24.52
CA SER A 623 -10.64 -24.89 -23.20
C SER A 623 -11.74 -25.16 -22.19
N ALA A 624 -11.36 -25.67 -21.02
CA ALA A 624 -12.25 -25.93 -19.90
C ALA A 624 -11.64 -25.41 -18.58
N ARG A 625 -12.50 -25.17 -17.60
CA ARG A 625 -12.14 -24.84 -16.21
C ARG A 625 -12.90 -25.73 -15.25
N VAL A 626 -12.54 -25.72 -13.98
CA VAL A 626 -13.33 -26.35 -12.91
C VAL A 626 -13.63 -25.31 -11.84
N ARG A 627 -14.88 -25.20 -11.39
CA ARG A 627 -15.25 -24.55 -10.13
C ARG A 627 -15.16 -25.58 -9.00
N ILE A 628 -14.60 -25.15 -7.88
CA ILE A 628 -14.39 -25.93 -6.65
C ILE A 628 -15.18 -25.24 -5.54
N ASP A 629 -16.21 -25.93 -5.03
CA ASP A 629 -17.19 -25.40 -4.08
C ASP A 629 -17.14 -26.18 -2.74
N GLY A 630 -16.70 -25.53 -1.66
CA GLY A 630 -16.46 -26.11 -0.34
C GLY A 630 -17.63 -25.97 0.63
N THR A 631 -18.02 -27.07 1.27
CA THR A 631 -19.13 -27.17 2.23
C THR A 631 -18.61 -27.59 3.61
N PRO A 632 -19.02 -26.96 4.73
CA PRO A 632 -20.01 -25.88 4.86
C PRO A 632 -19.42 -24.46 4.78
N THR A 633 -18.12 -24.33 4.51
CA THR A 633 -17.35 -23.07 4.58
C THR A 633 -17.76 -22.01 3.57
N GLY A 634 -18.34 -22.40 2.42
CA GLY A 634 -18.71 -21.46 1.36
C GLY A 634 -17.56 -21.03 0.46
N MET A 635 -16.37 -21.64 0.61
CA MET A 635 -15.24 -21.49 -0.32
C MET A 635 -15.72 -21.77 -1.75
N SER A 636 -15.49 -20.85 -2.68
CA SER A 636 -15.74 -21.06 -4.12
C SER A 636 -14.56 -20.50 -4.90
N SER A 637 -13.93 -21.30 -5.76
CA SER A 637 -12.81 -20.86 -6.58
C SER A 637 -12.81 -21.52 -7.96
N ILE A 638 -12.41 -20.77 -8.99
CA ILE A 638 -12.32 -21.25 -10.37
C ILE A 638 -10.87 -21.56 -10.70
N LEU A 639 -10.60 -22.83 -10.99
CA LEU A 639 -9.27 -23.34 -11.31
C LEU A 639 -8.71 -22.76 -12.62
N PRO A 640 -7.38 -22.85 -12.82
CA PRO A 640 -6.74 -22.48 -14.09
C PRO A 640 -7.36 -23.21 -15.29
N PRO A 641 -7.36 -22.61 -16.48
CA PRO A 641 -7.88 -23.27 -17.68
C PRO A 641 -6.95 -24.39 -18.14
N PHE A 642 -7.52 -25.45 -18.69
CA PHE A 642 -6.81 -26.54 -19.35
C PHE A 642 -7.47 -26.91 -20.68
N GLU A 643 -6.68 -27.40 -21.63
CA GLU A 643 -7.19 -27.81 -22.94
C GLU A 643 -7.60 -29.28 -22.93
N VAL A 644 -8.84 -29.56 -23.31
CA VAL A 644 -9.37 -30.91 -23.52
C VAL A 644 -9.24 -31.28 -25.00
N ALA A 645 -8.29 -32.16 -25.31
CA ALA A 645 -8.17 -32.79 -26.61
C ALA A 645 -9.25 -33.87 -26.81
N LYS A 646 -9.52 -34.25 -28.06
CA LYS A 646 -10.57 -35.21 -28.37
C LYS A 646 -10.15 -36.64 -27.99
N ALA A 647 -11.04 -37.36 -27.30
CA ALA A 647 -10.87 -38.76 -26.90
C ALA A 647 -10.21 -39.61 -28.00
N LYS A 648 -9.06 -40.22 -27.69
CA LYS A 648 -8.36 -41.10 -28.62
C LYS A 648 -9.18 -42.36 -28.89
N ALA A 649 -9.25 -42.75 -30.15
CA ALA A 649 -10.02 -43.92 -30.57
C ALA A 649 -9.32 -45.22 -30.13
N VAL A 650 -10.10 -46.22 -29.72
CA VAL A 650 -9.56 -47.54 -29.38
C VAL A 650 -9.03 -48.21 -30.65
N ALA A 651 -7.74 -48.55 -30.65
CA ALA A 651 -7.16 -49.45 -31.63
C ALA A 651 -7.35 -50.92 -31.20
N LYS A 652 -7.42 -51.83 -32.17
CA LYS A 652 -7.24 -53.26 -31.92
C LYS A 652 -5.96 -53.77 -32.57
N VAL A 653 -5.13 -54.47 -31.81
CA VAL A 653 -4.06 -55.34 -32.33
C VAL A 653 -4.62 -56.73 -32.64
N ASP A 654 -4.21 -57.32 -33.75
CA ASP A 654 -4.26 -58.77 -34.01
C ASP A 654 -2.85 -59.21 -34.39
N ALA A 655 -2.25 -60.12 -33.62
CA ALA A 655 -0.87 -60.57 -33.78
C ALA A 655 -0.76 -62.06 -34.12
N TYR A 656 0.31 -62.43 -34.82
CA TYR A 656 0.62 -63.80 -35.19
C TYR A 656 2.14 -64.07 -35.16
N ALA A 657 2.53 -65.18 -34.55
CA ALA A 657 3.88 -65.73 -34.60
C ALA A 657 3.83 -67.22 -34.92
N PHE A 658 4.91 -67.76 -35.50
CA PHE A 658 5.04 -69.20 -35.63
C PHE A 658 5.18 -69.85 -34.24
N PRO A 659 4.41 -70.91 -33.91
CA PRO A 659 4.28 -71.43 -32.55
C PRO A 659 5.50 -72.19 -32.04
N ILE A 660 6.48 -72.45 -32.92
CA ILE A 660 7.72 -73.17 -32.64
C ILE A 660 8.87 -72.39 -33.28
N VAL A 661 9.91 -72.11 -32.50
CA VAL A 661 11.17 -71.47 -32.92
C VAL A 661 12.33 -72.29 -32.35
N LEU A 662 13.49 -72.30 -33.00
CA LEU A 662 14.66 -73.05 -32.51
C LEU A 662 15.46 -72.20 -31.51
N GLU A 663 15.98 -72.82 -30.45
CA GLU A 663 16.95 -72.21 -29.54
C GLU A 663 18.11 -71.61 -30.35
N GLY A 664 18.50 -70.36 -30.07
CA GLY A 664 19.52 -69.63 -30.84
C GLY A 664 19.05 -69.04 -32.18
N SER A 665 17.77 -69.15 -32.55
CA SER A 665 17.17 -68.47 -33.71
C SER A 665 16.33 -67.24 -33.32
N ARG A 666 16.09 -66.35 -34.29
CA ARG A 666 15.11 -65.24 -34.19
C ARG A 666 13.73 -65.70 -34.66
N ALA A 667 12.68 -65.07 -34.13
CA ALA A 667 11.30 -65.30 -34.53
C ALA A 667 10.80 -64.23 -35.51
N LEU A 668 9.73 -64.55 -36.24
CA LEU A 668 9.01 -63.60 -37.08
C LEU A 668 7.61 -63.39 -36.49
N VAL A 669 7.29 -62.16 -36.12
CA VAL A 669 6.02 -61.76 -35.50
C VAL A 669 5.34 -60.75 -36.39
N GLY A 670 4.28 -61.17 -37.08
CA GLY A 670 3.44 -60.31 -37.91
C GLY A 670 2.26 -59.78 -37.11
N PHE A 671 1.84 -58.54 -37.40
CA PHE A 671 0.71 -57.92 -36.71
C PHE A 671 -0.07 -56.98 -37.64
N SER A 672 -1.33 -56.78 -37.27
CA SER A 672 -2.15 -55.69 -37.78
C SER A 672 -2.69 -54.87 -36.62
N VAL A 673 -2.70 -53.54 -36.79
CA VAL A 673 -3.31 -52.62 -35.83
C VAL A 673 -4.37 -51.82 -36.58
N ARG A 674 -5.61 -51.89 -36.10
CA ARG A 674 -6.79 -51.35 -36.79
C ARG A 674 -7.58 -50.41 -35.89
N GLY A 675 -7.85 -49.22 -36.40
CA GLY A 675 -8.80 -48.27 -35.83
C GLY A 675 -10.19 -48.52 -36.40
N LYS A 676 -11.23 -48.08 -35.68
CA LYS A 676 -12.61 -48.11 -36.18
C LYS A 676 -12.82 -47.17 -37.36
N ASP A 677 -12.33 -45.94 -37.23
CA ASP A 677 -12.65 -44.81 -38.12
C ASP A 677 -11.41 -44.32 -38.93
N GLY A 678 -10.37 -45.16 -39.05
CA GLY A 678 -9.13 -44.82 -39.76
C GLY A 678 -8.03 -45.88 -39.66
N ARG A 679 -6.79 -45.50 -40.01
CA ARG A 679 -5.60 -46.36 -39.91
C ARG A 679 -4.64 -45.79 -38.85
N PRO A 680 -4.34 -46.53 -37.79
CA PRO A 680 -3.27 -46.19 -36.85
C PRO A 680 -1.91 -46.04 -37.54
N THR A 681 -1.00 -45.35 -36.86
CA THR A 681 0.40 -45.09 -37.22
C THR A 681 1.28 -45.40 -36.02
N GLY A 682 2.37 -44.69 -35.73
CA GLY A 682 3.19 -44.94 -34.53
C GLY A 682 4.03 -46.23 -34.53
N THR A 683 4.28 -46.79 -33.34
CA THR A 683 5.26 -47.86 -33.07
C THR A 683 4.62 -49.11 -32.48
N VAL A 684 5.15 -50.29 -32.83
CA VAL A 684 4.83 -51.58 -32.22
C VAL A 684 6.10 -52.23 -31.66
N ARG A 685 6.00 -52.85 -30.47
CA ARG A 685 7.04 -53.62 -29.79
C ARG A 685 6.62 -55.06 -29.58
N VAL A 686 7.57 -55.99 -29.59
CA VAL A 686 7.41 -57.37 -29.14
C VAL A 686 8.23 -57.56 -27.86
N LEU A 687 7.58 -57.98 -26.77
CA LEU A 687 8.20 -58.16 -25.45
C LEU A 687 7.96 -59.58 -24.92
N ASP A 688 8.83 -60.09 -24.05
CA ASP A 688 8.55 -61.23 -23.15
C ASP A 688 8.71 -60.75 -21.70
N GLY A 689 7.60 -60.56 -20.98
CA GLY A 689 7.60 -59.71 -19.79
C GLY A 689 8.00 -58.27 -20.16
N ASP A 690 9.01 -57.73 -19.50
CA ASP A 690 9.55 -56.39 -19.74
C ASP A 690 10.67 -56.36 -20.81
N ASP A 691 11.20 -57.53 -21.23
CA ASP A 691 12.32 -57.62 -22.17
C ASP A 691 11.87 -57.36 -23.62
N VAL A 692 12.26 -56.22 -24.20
CA VAL A 692 11.96 -55.86 -25.60
C VAL A 692 12.80 -56.70 -26.57
N LEU A 693 12.14 -57.63 -27.27
CA LEU A 693 12.75 -58.50 -28.28
C LEU A 693 12.85 -57.85 -29.66
N GLY A 694 12.07 -56.80 -29.94
CA GLY A 694 12.13 -56.05 -31.20
C GLY A 694 11.05 -54.98 -31.33
N GLU A 695 11.26 -54.04 -32.25
CA GLU A 695 10.41 -52.87 -32.50
C GLU A 695 10.32 -52.59 -34.00
N GLU A 696 9.15 -52.13 -34.50
CA GLU A 696 9.00 -51.58 -35.85
C GLU A 696 7.89 -50.50 -35.88
N SER A 697 8.11 -49.45 -36.67
CA SER A 697 7.08 -48.42 -36.95
C SER A 697 6.00 -48.94 -37.90
N LEU A 698 4.74 -48.70 -37.57
CA LEU A 698 3.57 -49.21 -38.27
C LEU A 698 3.45 -48.67 -39.70
N ARG A 699 3.21 -49.56 -40.69
CA ARG A 699 3.05 -49.17 -42.10
C ARG A 699 1.65 -49.52 -42.60
N ARG A 700 0.78 -48.51 -42.68
CA ARG A 700 -0.61 -48.58 -43.19
C ARG A 700 -1.55 -49.52 -42.39
N GLY A 701 -1.26 -49.77 -41.12
CA GLY A 701 -2.01 -50.70 -40.25
C GLY A 701 -1.39 -52.10 -40.11
N LEU A 702 -0.16 -52.31 -40.58
CA LEU A 702 0.54 -53.61 -40.62
C LEU A 702 2.03 -53.45 -40.26
N GLY A 703 2.66 -54.53 -39.81
CA GLY A 703 4.12 -54.64 -39.61
C GLY A 703 4.57 -56.09 -39.36
N LEU A 704 5.89 -56.29 -39.27
CA LEU A 704 6.53 -57.61 -39.27
C LEU A 704 7.89 -57.60 -38.52
N ILE A 705 7.84 -57.67 -37.18
CA ILE A 705 9.04 -57.61 -36.33
C ILE A 705 9.81 -58.94 -36.35
N VAL A 706 11.12 -58.84 -36.55
CA VAL A 706 12.07 -59.96 -36.40
C VAL A 706 12.56 -60.00 -34.95
N ALA A 707 11.72 -60.55 -34.06
CA ALA A 707 11.97 -60.59 -32.62
C ALA A 707 13.21 -61.44 -32.27
N ASP A 708 14.10 -60.93 -31.42
CA ASP A 708 15.36 -61.56 -31.08
C ASP A 708 15.22 -62.65 -30.00
N THR A 709 14.44 -63.69 -30.31
CA THR A 709 14.18 -64.85 -29.44
C THR A 709 15.40 -65.69 -29.06
N ARG A 710 16.61 -65.26 -29.45
CA ARG A 710 17.89 -65.79 -28.95
C ARG A 710 18.16 -65.39 -27.50
N LEU A 711 17.44 -64.38 -27.00
CA LEU A 711 17.43 -63.98 -25.59
C LEU A 711 16.58 -64.93 -24.72
N LEU A 712 15.70 -65.72 -25.34
CA LEU A 712 14.77 -66.61 -24.64
C LEU A 712 15.39 -67.99 -24.37
N SER A 713 15.04 -68.58 -23.22
CA SER A 713 15.43 -69.94 -22.88
C SER A 713 14.58 -70.99 -23.61
N ALA A 714 15.02 -72.25 -23.62
CA ALA A 714 14.20 -73.34 -24.16
C ALA A 714 12.96 -73.58 -23.28
N GLY A 715 11.79 -73.20 -23.78
CA GLY A 715 10.55 -73.15 -23.00
C GLY A 715 9.35 -72.67 -23.80
N ARG A 716 8.28 -72.29 -23.11
CA ARG A 716 7.07 -71.71 -23.70
C ARG A 716 6.92 -70.27 -23.22
N HIS A 717 6.99 -69.34 -24.15
CA HIS A 717 6.94 -67.90 -23.94
C HIS A 717 5.60 -67.34 -24.41
N THR A 718 5.16 -66.23 -23.82
CA THR A 718 3.94 -65.51 -24.23
C THR A 718 4.34 -64.08 -24.51
N LEU A 719 4.55 -63.79 -25.78
CA LEU A 719 5.08 -62.51 -26.23
C LEU A 719 3.92 -61.51 -26.35
N THR A 720 4.06 -60.37 -25.68
CA THR A 720 3.15 -59.24 -25.82
C THR A 720 3.55 -58.44 -27.05
N VAL A 721 2.59 -58.20 -27.96
CA VAL A 721 2.75 -57.34 -29.13
C VAL A 721 2.04 -56.03 -28.85
N SER A 722 2.78 -55.09 -28.25
CA SER A 722 2.26 -53.81 -27.76
C SER A 722 2.35 -52.73 -28.83
N TYR A 723 1.22 -52.08 -29.12
CA TYR A 723 1.11 -50.88 -29.93
C TYR A 723 1.08 -49.64 -29.03
N GLU A 724 1.98 -48.69 -29.27
CA GLU A 724 2.24 -47.56 -28.36
C GLU A 724 1.26 -46.38 -28.51
N GLY A 725 0.29 -46.47 -29.41
CA GLY A 725 -0.63 -45.37 -29.73
C GLY A 725 -0.07 -44.38 -30.76
N ASP A 726 -0.89 -43.39 -31.09
CA ASP A 726 -0.51 -42.19 -31.86
C ASP A 726 -1.38 -40.98 -31.44
N ASP A 727 -1.40 -39.91 -32.25
CA ASP A 727 -2.21 -38.70 -31.99
C ASP A 727 -3.73 -38.96 -32.06
N THR A 728 -4.16 -40.05 -32.70
CA THR A 728 -5.58 -40.39 -32.92
C THR A 728 -6.01 -41.64 -32.15
N TYR A 729 -5.09 -42.56 -31.86
CA TYR A 729 -5.38 -43.88 -31.30
C TYR A 729 -4.69 -44.13 -29.96
N ALA A 730 -5.44 -44.71 -29.03
CA ALA A 730 -4.92 -45.18 -27.76
C ALA A 730 -3.97 -46.40 -27.95
N PRO A 731 -3.03 -46.63 -27.00
CA PRO A 731 -2.25 -47.87 -26.95
C PRO A 731 -3.15 -49.12 -26.86
N ALA A 732 -2.66 -50.24 -27.37
CA ALA A 732 -3.36 -51.53 -27.33
C ALA A 732 -2.38 -52.70 -27.51
N ASP A 733 -2.71 -53.91 -27.07
CA ASP A 733 -1.86 -55.09 -27.25
C ASP A 733 -2.63 -56.35 -27.70
N ASP A 734 -1.87 -57.37 -28.09
CA ASP A 734 -2.32 -58.76 -28.28
C ASP A 734 -1.17 -59.71 -27.90
N GLN A 735 -1.48 -60.96 -27.55
CA GLN A 735 -0.51 -61.94 -27.04
C GLN A 735 -0.35 -63.17 -27.93
N VAL A 736 0.88 -63.42 -28.38
CA VAL A 736 1.24 -64.61 -29.18
C VAL A 736 2.09 -65.59 -28.36
N ARG A 737 1.92 -66.90 -28.59
CA ARG A 737 2.66 -67.93 -27.86
C ARG A 737 3.70 -68.60 -28.75
N VAL A 738 4.96 -68.59 -28.29
CA VAL A 738 6.10 -69.17 -28.99
C VAL A 738 6.73 -70.25 -28.11
N THR A 739 7.06 -71.39 -28.70
CA THR A 739 7.77 -72.48 -28.01
C THR A 739 9.18 -72.56 -28.55
N VAL A 740 10.17 -72.23 -27.72
CA VAL A 740 11.59 -72.28 -28.06
C VAL A 740 12.08 -73.72 -27.84
N LEU A 741 12.33 -74.45 -28.93
CA LEU A 741 12.76 -75.84 -28.88
C LEU A 741 14.28 -75.97 -29.00
N ARG A 742 14.87 -76.62 -28.01
CA ARG A 742 16.26 -77.07 -27.99
C ARG A 742 16.38 -78.42 -28.70
N PHE A 743 17.07 -78.45 -29.84
CA PHE A 743 17.35 -79.71 -30.55
C PHE A 743 18.54 -80.45 -29.91
N PRO A 744 18.37 -81.69 -29.43
CA PRO A 744 19.45 -82.48 -28.86
C PRO A 744 20.31 -83.10 -29.98
N GLY A 745 21.18 -82.31 -30.63
CA GLY A 745 21.95 -82.86 -31.74
C GLY A 745 22.89 -81.98 -32.57
N PHE A 746 23.30 -80.78 -32.15
CA PHE A 746 24.42 -80.08 -32.80
C PHE A 746 25.30 -79.34 -31.78
N HIS A 747 26.59 -79.69 -31.73
CA HIS A 747 27.61 -78.96 -31.00
C HIS A 747 28.46 -78.12 -31.95
N ARG A 748 28.14 -76.83 -32.08
CA ARG A 748 29.09 -75.70 -32.11
C ARG A 748 28.36 -74.37 -32.21
#